data_AF-A0A8H5WTD4-F1
#
_entry.id   AF-A0A8H5WTD4-F1
#
_cell.length_a   1.000
_cell.length_b   1.000
_cell.length_c   1.000
_cell.angle_alpha   90.00
_cell.angle_beta   90.00
_cell.angle_gamma   90.00
#
_symmetry.space_group_name_H-M   'P 1'
#
loop_
_entity.id
_entity.type
_entity.pdbx_description
1 polymer ?
#
loop_
_entity_poly.entity_id
_entity_poly.type
_entity_poly.pdbx_seq_one_letter_code
_entity_poly.pdbx_strand_id
1 'polypeptide(L)'
;MVEWKFEVIHNITSNRKLLGTIIPPEWQMWDEAYFKRVSDTLADPRHTAKLMAEGCNNGDFGELNCTKTCDSAEYMFRSPQNLWNCMSLSTVAMKVIPEPTNDTVNEGSEKAMDELFHFGSLRDFDKLFAFRKVRECLWQSCSDSKYGKCTEDLFGYQCSPIHQFSIGNFGTVLSERYCSVADPGFDFDLVGQGVLISYIMQYVLVLFFCLSFALTHLQETQTLFAATISVATIVAFHCYTGLANVASISSYVLNNEIAHGVIIIGMSPLLLLQLVLHASGHTSTYTLGFVFLNWLFIVIKSALQKGGAAGFEKTLQRQSSMPVCGNNPGAMSYCMNYNITTGFTHIKSSLLFVHVLTFLLLVDWTLATVYGFYKKDWSPNRGSFLWNLIKTRALAVLTAFLAIVPMAFGLTDLVRFYMGLRDQYTPEGGLPWSFGQVTAVAVWFPVVFKFLHFCAVEDGVQARIDKDEYVVSRRETAVLEAKNFGESGLDKTPLIGAAVPVSMVGAEPIEMRASLDASVEDLLMRPHAVYATGGYKLEKIHWTICDTMLSSTLLLSALIAATQAIDVDVAVVGGGGSGGYAAVQLRENYGKKIVVIEKQNQLGGHAQSWYDPVTGKAYNYGVDAFTNITVSIDFFKQLKVPIGPLQFVAAEKLYVDLEDGKTVDYTPPTTKEAADAMENYREQWLKYADILLPTSKHFPRGDKVPSDLLLSWYEFARKYKAEAASPSIWETVVVDLNTALMIDVWKAWNPSVGSFQPVSGDNTEIWQKAAKLLGKDVLYESEVVSTKRTKSGVKLVVRDKYGHITKINAKRLLITIGPETINPKDFDLSSEEVEVFHSAAGNRYFTGIVSHPSLPAAGITNVVPAAINTNYLAYPTVPFQAYFQYKGNSSTGPIYRALAVVPRETSIEDAKDLIRKSVQNLIDAGTIPAGNSTDLDFRTFSDHGLLYRRWSVDQLRRGIFARANALQGQRSTWYTGAFWMNNDCVMLWNTTNAILEEMLKDI
;
A
#
# COMPACT_ATOMS: atom_id res chain seq x y z
N MET A 1 -0.01 13.49 42.09
CA MET A 1 -0.57 14.79 42.49
C MET A 1 0.36 15.85 41.98
N VAL A 2 0.01 16.37 40.81
CA VAL A 2 0.70 17.48 40.15
C VAL A 2 -0.04 18.77 40.47
N GLU A 3 0.70 19.86 40.65
CA GLU A 3 0.16 21.23 40.61
C GLU A 3 0.63 21.87 39.30
N TRP A 4 -0.30 22.10 38.37
CA TRP A 4 -0.05 22.74 37.09
C TRP A 4 0.05 24.26 37.22
N LYS A 5 0.92 24.87 36.41
CA LYS A 5 1.12 26.33 36.29
C LYS A 5 1.15 26.74 34.84
N PHE A 6 1.00 28.04 34.59
CA PHE A 6 1.04 28.61 33.24
C PHE A 6 2.19 29.61 33.07
N GLU A 7 2.72 29.70 31.85
CA GLU A 7 3.79 30.63 31.45
C GLU A 7 3.45 31.26 30.09
N VAL A 8 3.60 32.58 29.95
CA VAL A 8 3.40 33.27 28.67
C VAL A 8 4.71 33.34 27.88
N ILE A 9 4.66 32.96 26.61
CA ILE A 9 5.79 33.01 25.68
C ILE A 9 5.46 33.87 24.45
N HIS A 10 6.45 34.61 23.95
CA HIS A 10 6.28 35.50 22.78
C HIS A 10 6.75 34.88 21.46
N ASN A 11 7.71 33.95 21.49
CA ASN A 11 8.29 33.36 20.28
C ASN A 11 8.92 31.99 20.59
N ILE A 12 9.11 31.16 19.57
CA ILE A 12 9.84 29.89 19.65
C ILE A 12 11.24 30.04 19.04
N THR A 13 12.27 29.55 19.74
CA THR A 13 13.65 29.53 19.22
C THR A 13 13.97 28.16 18.62
N SER A 14 13.88 28.03 17.29
CA SER A 14 14.18 26.76 16.62
C SER A 14 14.76 26.95 15.22
N ASN A 15 15.93 26.32 15.00
CA ASN A 15 16.71 26.35 13.75
C ASN A 15 16.50 25.08 12.90
N ARG A 16 15.27 24.55 12.85
CA ARG A 16 14.96 23.33 12.09
C ARG A 16 15.16 23.54 10.58
N LYS A 17 15.66 22.50 9.93
CA LYS A 17 15.85 22.44 8.48
C LYS A 17 15.18 21.20 7.93
N LEU A 18 14.51 21.35 6.79
CA LEU A 18 13.97 20.24 6.00
C LEU A 18 14.77 20.21 4.69
N LEU A 19 15.37 19.06 4.35
CA LEU A 19 16.24 18.90 3.16
C LEU A 19 17.40 19.92 3.06
N GLY A 20 17.79 20.53 4.18
CA GLY A 20 18.81 21.59 4.25
C GLY A 20 18.28 23.01 4.12
N THR A 21 17.03 23.20 3.70
CA THR A 21 16.33 24.49 3.67
C THR A 21 15.81 24.86 5.06
N ILE A 22 15.99 26.13 5.45
CA ILE A 22 15.56 26.65 6.76
C ILE A 22 14.05 26.86 6.73
N ILE A 23 13.34 26.28 7.69
CA ILE A 23 11.89 26.39 7.79
C ILE A 23 11.51 27.73 8.47
N PRO A 24 10.59 28.54 7.90
CA PRO A 24 10.10 29.77 8.53
C PRO A 24 9.52 29.51 9.94
N PRO A 25 9.72 30.41 10.92
CA PRO A 25 9.24 30.19 12.31
C PRO A 25 7.75 29.87 12.40
N GLU A 26 6.92 30.60 11.64
CA GLU A 26 5.46 30.41 11.54
C GLU A 26 5.05 28.98 11.15
N TRP A 27 5.75 28.38 10.18
CA TRP A 27 5.52 26.99 9.81
C TRP A 27 5.89 26.03 10.94
N GLN A 28 6.99 26.30 11.66
CA GLN A 28 7.38 25.48 12.82
C GLN A 28 6.35 25.59 13.94
N MET A 29 5.72 26.75 14.14
CA MET A 29 4.65 26.93 15.13
C MET A 29 3.42 26.08 14.79
N TRP A 30 3.08 25.88 13.52
CA TRP A 30 2.01 24.96 13.10
C TRP A 30 2.34 23.50 13.42
N ASP A 31 3.56 23.04 13.11
CA ASP A 31 4.05 21.69 13.45
C ASP A 31 4.02 21.43 14.97
N GLU A 32 4.46 22.41 15.77
CA GLU A 32 4.36 22.34 17.23
C GLU A 32 2.92 22.31 17.74
N ALA A 33 2.06 23.23 17.29
CA ALA A 33 0.70 23.41 17.77
C ALA A 33 -0.21 22.21 17.46
N TYR A 34 -0.11 21.63 16.26
CA TYR A 34 -0.86 20.43 15.90
C TYR A 34 -0.30 19.16 16.55
N PHE A 35 1.02 18.93 16.46
CA PHE A 35 1.56 17.58 16.65
C PHE A 35 2.26 17.36 17.99
N LYS A 36 2.94 18.37 18.52
CA LYS A 36 3.80 18.21 19.72
C LYS A 36 3.16 18.77 20.99
N ARG A 37 2.32 19.80 20.88
CA ARG A 37 1.79 20.57 22.03
C ARG A 37 1.19 19.72 23.15
N VAL A 38 0.45 18.64 22.83
CA VAL A 38 -0.12 17.74 23.84
C VAL A 38 0.99 16.97 24.57
N SER A 39 1.87 16.29 23.84
CA SER A 39 2.99 15.52 24.39
C SER A 39 3.94 16.41 25.19
N ASP A 40 4.32 17.56 24.64
CA ASP A 40 5.23 18.52 25.28
C ASP A 40 4.64 19.15 26.56
N THR A 41 3.33 19.40 26.61
CA THR A 41 2.68 19.88 27.84
C THR A 41 2.66 18.77 28.89
N LEU A 42 2.36 17.53 28.50
CA LEU A 42 2.34 16.38 29.41
C LEU A 42 3.72 15.94 29.89
N ALA A 43 4.78 16.25 29.15
CA ALA A 43 6.16 15.89 29.46
C ALA A 43 6.97 17.00 30.15
N ASP A 44 6.42 18.21 30.34
CA ASP A 44 7.15 19.30 31.01
C ASP A 44 7.41 18.94 32.50
N PRO A 45 8.68 18.82 32.93
CA PRO A 45 9.01 18.32 34.26
C PRO A 45 8.68 19.30 35.39
N ARG A 46 8.32 20.56 35.06
CA ARG A 46 7.82 21.57 35.99
C ARG A 46 6.30 21.69 35.94
N HIS A 47 5.63 20.87 35.12
CA HIS A 47 4.19 20.90 34.87
C HIS A 47 3.70 22.32 34.52
N THR A 48 4.48 23.01 33.68
CA THR A 48 4.22 24.38 33.25
C THR A 48 3.68 24.40 31.82
N ALA A 49 2.40 24.69 31.66
CA ALA A 49 1.74 24.82 30.37
C ALA A 49 2.00 26.20 29.75
N LYS A 50 2.59 26.22 28.56
CA LYS A 50 3.02 27.47 27.90
C LYS A 50 1.95 28.01 26.97
N LEU A 51 1.60 29.28 27.10
CA LEU A 51 0.62 29.99 26.27
C LEU A 51 1.32 31.06 25.42
N MET A 52 0.98 31.14 24.14
CA MET A 52 1.44 32.20 23.24
C MET A 52 0.77 33.53 23.58
N ALA A 53 1.54 34.60 23.71
CA ALA A 53 1.07 35.95 24.04
C ALA A 53 0.04 36.52 23.04
N GLU A 54 0.12 36.11 21.77
CA GLU A 54 -0.81 36.53 20.70
C GLU A 54 -1.87 35.46 20.38
N GLY A 55 -1.93 34.39 21.17
CA GLY A 55 -2.93 33.33 21.01
C GLY A 55 -4.28 33.73 21.61
N CYS A 56 -5.34 33.07 21.14
CA CYS A 56 -6.73 33.40 21.44
C CYS A 56 -7.25 34.71 20.83
N ASN A 57 -6.62 35.18 19.75
CA ASN A 57 -7.11 36.28 18.94
C ASN A 57 -8.31 35.84 18.09
N ASN A 58 -9.49 36.38 18.40
CA ASN A 58 -10.76 36.08 17.74
C ASN A 58 -11.08 37.05 16.57
N GLY A 59 -10.24 38.06 16.34
CA GLY A 59 -10.43 39.14 15.36
C GLY A 59 -10.94 40.47 15.93
N ASP A 60 -11.31 40.52 17.21
CA ASP A 60 -11.71 41.76 17.90
C ASP A 60 -10.45 42.57 18.29
N PHE A 61 -10.47 43.90 18.09
CA PHE A 61 -9.30 44.74 18.30
C PHE A 61 -8.99 44.95 19.80
N GLY A 62 -7.96 44.26 20.30
CA GLY A 62 -7.39 44.50 21.64
C GLY A 62 -7.89 43.57 22.74
N GLU A 63 -8.78 42.62 22.44
CA GLU A 63 -9.32 41.66 23.41
C GLU A 63 -9.01 40.23 22.97
N LEU A 64 -8.17 39.52 23.74
CA LEU A 64 -7.94 38.09 23.57
C LEU A 64 -9.03 37.32 24.31
N ASN A 65 -9.61 36.29 23.69
CA ASN A 65 -10.70 35.53 24.30
C ASN A 65 -10.64 34.06 23.86
N CYS A 66 -10.07 33.21 24.72
CA CYS A 66 -9.93 31.79 24.44
C CYS A 66 -11.28 31.06 24.44
N THR A 67 -12.27 31.50 25.23
CA THR A 67 -13.61 30.89 25.19
C THR A 67 -14.21 31.00 23.78
N LYS A 68 -14.24 32.20 23.19
CA LYS A 68 -14.74 32.45 21.82
C LYS A 68 -13.83 31.85 20.75
N THR A 69 -12.50 31.91 20.91
CA THR A 69 -11.57 31.36 19.92
C THR A 69 -11.60 29.83 19.87
N CYS A 70 -11.61 29.14 21.01
CA CYS A 70 -11.57 27.68 21.06
C CYS A 70 -12.95 27.03 20.87
N ASP A 71 -14.04 27.80 21.04
CA ASP A 71 -15.38 27.33 20.64
C ASP A 71 -15.61 27.37 19.11
N SER A 72 -14.85 28.20 18.37
CA SER A 72 -14.98 28.28 16.91
C SER A 72 -13.85 27.54 16.19
N ALA A 73 -14.18 26.58 15.33
CA ALA A 73 -13.18 25.96 14.45
C ALA A 73 -12.52 27.00 13.51
N GLU A 74 -13.27 28.01 13.07
CA GLU A 74 -12.75 29.11 12.22
C GLU A 74 -11.64 29.88 12.93
N TYR A 75 -11.84 30.26 14.20
CA TYR A 75 -10.86 31.03 14.96
C TYR A 75 -9.73 30.15 15.52
N MET A 76 -10.04 28.95 16.02
CA MET A 76 -9.06 28.00 16.54
C MET A 76 -7.99 27.63 15.51
N PHE A 77 -8.40 27.36 14.26
CA PHE A 77 -7.48 27.00 13.17
C PHE A 77 -7.03 28.19 12.31
N ARG A 78 -7.30 29.44 12.74
CA ARG A 78 -6.91 30.66 12.00
C ARG A 78 -5.42 30.97 12.06
N SER A 79 -4.77 30.61 13.17
CA SER A 79 -3.36 30.88 13.42
C SER A 79 -2.75 29.79 14.32
N PRO A 80 -1.43 29.54 14.23
CA PRO A 80 -0.80 28.53 15.08
C PRO A 80 -0.83 28.95 16.56
N GLN A 81 -0.83 30.25 16.87
CA GLN A 81 -0.95 30.78 18.23
C GLN A 81 -2.32 30.45 18.86
N ASN A 82 -3.40 30.53 18.08
CA ASN A 82 -4.74 30.17 18.55
C ASN A 82 -4.83 28.67 18.85
N LEU A 83 -4.41 27.83 17.90
CA LEU A 83 -4.38 26.39 18.07
C LEU A 83 -3.51 25.98 19.27
N TRP A 84 -2.35 26.60 19.44
CA TRP A 84 -1.42 26.34 20.55
C TRP A 84 -2.08 26.59 21.91
N ASN A 85 -2.76 27.72 22.10
CA ASN A 85 -3.40 28.06 23.38
C ASN A 85 -4.59 27.15 23.65
N CYS A 86 -5.44 26.90 22.65
CA CYS A 86 -6.57 25.98 22.78
C CYS A 86 -6.10 24.57 23.15
N MET A 87 -5.09 24.03 22.47
CA MET A 87 -4.52 22.71 22.77
C MET A 87 -3.91 22.65 24.16
N SER A 88 -3.16 23.68 24.58
CA SER A 88 -2.50 23.71 25.89
C SER A 88 -3.49 23.78 27.05
N LEU A 89 -4.47 24.69 26.97
CA LEU A 89 -5.54 24.83 27.97
C LEU A 89 -6.39 23.56 28.06
N SER A 90 -6.78 22.97 26.91
CA SER A 90 -7.52 21.71 26.89
C SER A 90 -6.72 20.53 27.45
N THR A 91 -5.40 20.47 27.24
CA THR A 91 -4.55 19.41 27.83
C THR A 91 -4.56 19.47 29.36
N VAL A 92 -4.43 20.65 29.95
CA VAL A 92 -4.46 20.83 31.42
C VAL A 92 -5.86 20.54 31.97
N ALA A 93 -6.91 21.09 31.33
CA ALA A 93 -8.31 20.83 31.67
C ALA A 93 -8.60 19.31 31.76
N MET A 94 -8.22 18.56 30.72
CA MET A 94 -8.42 17.11 30.62
C MET A 94 -7.67 16.30 31.71
N LYS A 95 -6.68 16.88 32.39
CA LYS A 95 -5.93 16.23 33.49
C LYS A 95 -6.44 16.55 34.88
N VAL A 96 -7.22 17.62 35.05
CA VAL A 96 -7.62 18.16 36.36
C VAL A 96 -9.13 18.04 36.63
N ILE A 97 -9.96 17.82 35.60
CA ILE A 97 -11.42 17.91 35.73
C ILE A 97 -12.12 16.59 36.13
N PRO A 98 -11.85 15.41 35.52
CA PRO A 98 -12.63 14.22 35.81
C PRO A 98 -12.06 13.45 37.01
N GLU A 99 -12.92 12.95 37.89
CA GLU A 99 -12.50 11.97 38.89
C GLU A 99 -12.30 10.58 38.26
N PRO A 100 -11.37 9.74 38.76
CA PRO A 100 -10.40 10.02 39.83
C PRO A 100 -9.08 10.56 39.26
N THR A 101 -8.89 11.88 39.30
CA THR A 101 -7.59 12.52 39.11
C THR A 101 -7.10 13.10 40.43
N ASN A 102 -5.78 13.09 40.62
CA ASN A 102 -5.10 13.65 41.78
C ASN A 102 -4.35 14.95 41.42
N ASP A 103 -4.59 15.52 40.24
CA ASP A 103 -3.87 16.70 39.74
C ASP A 103 -4.71 17.96 39.95
N THR A 104 -4.03 19.09 40.08
CA THR A 104 -4.60 20.39 40.48
C THR A 104 -3.95 21.51 39.66
N VAL A 105 -4.53 22.71 39.65
CA VAL A 105 -3.91 23.91 39.09
C VAL A 105 -3.68 24.93 40.19
N ASN A 106 -2.57 25.66 40.12
CA ASN A 106 -2.30 26.75 41.03
C ASN A 106 -3.30 27.91 40.79
N GLU A 107 -4.19 28.17 41.74
CA GLU A 107 -5.28 29.15 41.62
C GLU A 107 -4.81 30.56 41.19
N GLY A 108 -3.67 31.01 41.74
CA GLY A 108 -3.08 32.31 41.37
C GLY A 108 -2.57 32.34 39.92
N SER A 109 -2.04 31.23 39.43
CA SER A 109 -1.61 31.08 38.04
C SER A 109 -2.78 30.94 37.07
N GLU A 110 -3.86 30.24 37.44
CA GLU A 110 -5.07 30.14 36.61
C GLU A 110 -5.71 31.52 36.45
N LYS A 111 -5.96 32.21 37.58
CA LYS A 111 -6.58 33.54 37.58
C LYS A 111 -5.77 34.57 36.78
N ALA A 112 -4.45 34.60 36.96
CA ALA A 112 -3.59 35.54 36.24
C ALA A 112 -3.61 35.32 34.72
N MET A 113 -3.82 34.09 34.25
CA MET A 113 -3.97 33.82 32.82
C MET A 113 -5.39 34.09 32.32
N ASP A 114 -6.43 33.85 33.12
CA ASP A 114 -7.81 34.20 32.74
C ASP A 114 -8.01 35.72 32.62
N GLU A 115 -7.35 36.51 33.48
CA GLU A 115 -7.29 37.97 33.36
C GLU A 115 -6.62 38.45 32.05
N LEU A 116 -5.79 37.63 31.39
CA LEU A 116 -5.10 37.95 30.13
C LEU A 116 -5.77 37.34 28.88
N PHE A 117 -6.37 36.17 29.00
CA PHE A 117 -6.82 35.35 27.87
C PHE A 117 -8.32 35.03 27.87
N HIS A 118 -9.03 35.37 28.94
CA HIS A 118 -10.48 35.22 29.10
C HIS A 118 -10.98 33.83 28.67
N PHE A 119 -10.63 32.81 29.45
CA PHE A 119 -11.04 31.42 29.28
C PHE A 119 -12.09 30.95 30.32
N GLY A 120 -12.33 31.75 31.36
CA GLY A 120 -13.18 31.40 32.50
C GLY A 120 -12.48 30.42 33.43
N SER A 121 -13.18 29.34 33.82
CA SER A 121 -12.58 28.24 34.57
C SER A 121 -12.13 27.12 33.62
N LEU A 122 -11.08 26.39 33.96
CA LEU A 122 -10.70 25.18 33.21
C LEU A 122 -11.87 24.17 33.12
N ARG A 123 -12.72 24.09 34.17
CA ARG A 123 -13.93 23.23 34.20
C ARG A 123 -14.96 23.59 33.13
N ASP A 124 -15.06 24.86 32.76
CA ASP A 124 -15.91 25.31 31.65
C ASP A 124 -15.19 25.19 30.30
N PHE A 125 -13.87 25.25 30.29
CA PHE A 125 -13.04 25.14 29.09
C PHE A 125 -13.13 23.78 28.38
N ASP A 126 -13.23 22.67 29.12
CA ASP A 126 -13.42 21.34 28.51
C ASP A 126 -14.75 21.23 27.73
N LYS A 127 -15.78 21.96 28.16
CA LYS A 127 -17.10 22.01 27.51
C LYS A 127 -17.07 22.69 26.13
N LEU A 128 -15.97 23.36 25.77
CA LEU A 128 -15.77 23.92 24.43
C LEU A 128 -15.42 22.83 23.40
N PHE A 129 -15.18 21.58 23.83
CA PHE A 129 -14.91 20.44 22.96
C PHE A 129 -13.76 20.66 21.95
N ALA A 130 -12.73 21.44 22.31
CA ALA A 130 -11.64 21.77 21.38
C ALA A 130 -10.95 20.51 20.82
N PHE A 131 -10.72 19.48 21.64
CA PHE A 131 -10.19 18.20 21.19
C PHE A 131 -11.10 17.43 20.21
N ARG A 132 -12.43 17.62 20.27
CA ARG A 132 -13.36 17.08 19.28
C ARG A 132 -13.14 17.75 17.92
N LYS A 133 -13.02 19.08 17.89
CA LYS A 133 -12.75 19.87 16.67
C LYS A 133 -11.40 19.49 16.05
N VAL A 134 -10.38 19.33 16.89
CA VAL A 134 -9.05 18.86 16.49
C VAL A 134 -9.12 17.47 15.88
N ARG A 135 -9.78 16.50 16.54
CA ARG A 135 -10.02 15.16 15.97
C ARG A 135 -10.75 15.22 14.63
N GLU A 136 -11.84 15.98 14.52
CA GLU A 136 -12.65 16.06 13.30
C GLU A 136 -11.84 16.66 12.14
N CYS A 137 -11.04 17.69 12.42
CA CYS A 137 -10.09 18.28 11.47
C CYS A 137 -8.95 17.31 11.09
N LEU A 138 -8.33 16.62 12.05
CA LEU A 138 -7.33 15.57 11.80
C LEU A 138 -7.89 14.46 10.93
N TRP A 139 -9.13 14.03 11.19
CA TRP A 139 -9.79 12.94 10.49
C TRP A 139 -10.08 13.28 9.03
N GLN A 140 -10.75 14.41 8.78
CA GLN A 140 -11.02 14.86 7.41
C GLN A 140 -9.70 15.16 6.69
N SER A 141 -8.72 15.75 7.38
CA SER A 141 -7.44 16.08 6.77
C SER A 141 -6.61 14.88 6.34
N CYS A 142 -6.72 13.73 7.01
CA CYS A 142 -6.03 12.50 6.59
C CYS A 142 -6.89 11.59 5.68
N SER A 143 -8.19 11.89 5.57
CA SER A 143 -9.12 11.18 4.67
C SER A 143 -9.20 11.82 3.27
N ASP A 144 -8.70 13.05 3.10
CA ASP A 144 -8.53 13.66 1.77
C ASP A 144 -7.42 12.93 1.01
N SER A 145 -7.78 12.36 -0.15
CA SER A 145 -6.90 11.49 -0.95
C SER A 145 -5.58 12.13 -1.37
N LYS A 146 -5.46 13.47 -1.35
CA LYS A 146 -4.21 14.17 -1.69
C LYS A 146 -3.11 14.04 -0.63
N TYR A 147 -3.42 13.48 0.54
CA TYR A 147 -2.46 13.25 1.63
C TYR A 147 -2.20 11.75 1.91
N GLY A 148 -2.68 10.85 1.05
CA GLY A 148 -2.51 9.41 1.22
C GLY A 148 -3.57 8.80 2.13
N LYS A 149 -3.19 8.43 3.37
CA LYS A 149 -4.06 7.73 4.33
C LYS A 149 -3.94 8.24 5.76
N CYS A 150 -4.99 8.04 6.56
CA CYS A 150 -4.93 8.15 8.02
C CYS A 150 -4.04 7.07 8.64
N THR A 151 -3.38 7.42 9.75
CA THR A 151 -2.63 6.45 10.57
C THR A 151 -3.59 5.55 11.35
N GLU A 152 -3.23 4.29 11.55
CA GLU A 152 -4.11 3.31 12.18
C GLU A 152 -4.41 3.62 13.64
N ASP A 153 -3.45 4.20 14.37
CA ASP A 153 -3.63 4.61 15.76
C ASP A 153 -4.64 5.77 15.94
N LEU A 154 -5.06 6.43 14.85
CA LEU A 154 -6.12 7.43 14.88
C LEU A 154 -7.53 6.80 14.85
N PHE A 155 -7.70 5.55 14.37
CA PHE A 155 -9.02 4.88 14.33
C PHE A 155 -9.65 4.79 15.72
N GLY A 156 -8.85 4.51 16.75
CA GLY A 156 -9.31 4.46 18.15
C GLY A 156 -9.96 5.76 18.64
N TYR A 157 -9.61 6.90 18.03
CA TYR A 157 -10.15 8.22 18.39
C TYR A 157 -11.33 8.65 17.53
N GLN A 158 -11.53 8.07 16.33
CA GLN A 158 -12.52 8.50 15.32
C GLN A 158 -13.90 8.82 15.93
N CYS A 159 -14.41 7.93 16.79
CA CYS A 159 -15.65 8.14 17.55
C CYS A 159 -15.41 8.34 19.06
N SER A 160 -14.39 7.71 19.64
CA SER A 160 -14.12 7.72 21.08
C SER A 160 -13.63 9.08 21.58
N PRO A 161 -14.30 9.72 22.56
CA PRO A 161 -13.82 10.97 23.16
C PRO A 161 -12.41 10.82 23.74
N ILE A 162 -11.61 11.88 23.64
CA ILE A 162 -10.33 11.97 24.36
C ILE A 162 -10.65 12.25 25.83
N HIS A 163 -10.02 11.52 26.75
CA HIS A 163 -10.20 11.63 28.19
C HIS A 163 -8.86 11.51 28.93
N GLN A 164 -8.83 11.77 30.24
CA GLN A 164 -7.63 11.84 31.09
C GLN A 164 -6.62 10.68 30.95
N PHE A 165 -7.09 9.47 30.64
CA PHE A 165 -6.26 8.27 30.47
C PHE A 165 -5.81 8.07 29.02
N SER A 166 -6.57 8.56 28.03
CA SER A 166 -6.26 8.40 26.60
C SER A 166 -5.55 9.60 25.97
N ILE A 167 -5.52 10.76 26.63
CA ILE A 167 -4.85 11.98 26.14
C ILE A 167 -3.33 11.83 25.96
N GLY A 168 -2.67 11.03 26.80
CA GLY A 168 -1.23 10.74 26.65
C GLY A 168 -0.94 9.99 25.36
N ASN A 169 -1.69 8.91 25.11
CA ASN A 169 -1.61 8.16 23.86
C ASN A 169 -2.03 9.02 22.65
N PHE A 170 -3.05 9.88 22.79
CA PHE A 170 -3.46 10.80 21.74
C PHE A 170 -2.31 11.74 21.35
N GLY A 171 -1.62 12.33 22.34
CA GLY A 171 -0.41 13.11 22.12
C GLY A 171 0.65 12.33 21.36
N THR A 172 0.96 11.09 21.78
CA THR A 172 1.92 10.21 21.10
C THR A 172 1.55 9.93 19.64
N VAL A 173 0.26 9.67 19.36
CA VAL A 173 -0.23 9.47 17.98
C VAL A 173 0.01 10.71 17.13
N LEU A 174 -0.26 11.91 17.66
CA LEU A 174 -0.01 13.17 16.96
C LEU A 174 1.49 13.41 16.73
N SER A 175 2.32 13.25 17.76
CA SER A 175 3.74 13.62 17.71
C SER A 175 4.61 12.65 16.91
N GLU A 176 4.25 11.36 16.85
CA GLU A 176 5.09 10.32 16.24
C GLU A 176 4.48 9.69 14.98
N ARG A 177 3.14 9.56 14.92
CA ARG A 177 2.49 8.62 13.97
C ARG A 177 1.60 9.27 12.94
N TYR A 178 0.97 10.41 13.23
CA TYR A 178 0.04 11.07 12.32
C TYR A 178 0.71 11.51 11.01
N CYS A 179 1.85 12.21 11.09
CA CYS A 179 2.60 12.65 9.91
C CYS A 179 3.52 11.57 9.29
N SER A 180 3.64 10.38 9.90
CA SER A 180 4.52 9.31 9.38
C SER A 180 3.96 8.64 8.12
N VAL A 181 2.63 8.66 7.96
CA VAL A 181 1.88 8.07 6.84
C VAL A 181 1.41 9.11 5.81
N ALA A 182 1.69 10.39 6.05
CA ALA A 182 1.34 11.46 5.13
C ALA A 182 2.10 11.28 3.81
N ASP A 183 1.37 11.28 2.69
CA ASP A 183 2.02 11.29 1.38
C ASP A 183 2.86 12.58 1.24
N PRO A 184 4.19 12.49 1.02
CA PRO A 184 5.01 13.67 0.74
C PRO A 184 4.62 14.40 -0.55
N GLY A 185 3.73 13.85 -1.38
CA GLY A 185 3.04 14.58 -2.45
C GLY A 185 3.97 14.99 -3.58
N PHE A 186 4.62 14.02 -4.20
CA PHE A 186 5.51 14.24 -5.35
C PHE A 186 4.72 14.67 -6.59
N ASP A 187 5.26 15.63 -7.35
CA ASP A 187 4.75 15.95 -8.67
C ASP A 187 5.43 15.10 -9.76
N PHE A 188 4.66 14.23 -10.38
CA PHE A 188 5.15 13.35 -11.45
C PHE A 188 5.55 14.10 -12.73
N ASP A 189 5.15 15.36 -12.94
CA ASP A 189 5.68 16.19 -14.03
C ASP A 189 7.13 16.65 -13.81
N LEU A 190 7.67 16.54 -12.59
CA LEU A 190 9.08 16.85 -12.30
C LEU A 190 10.01 15.63 -12.41
N VAL A 191 9.53 14.43 -12.06
CA VAL A 191 10.38 13.26 -11.80
C VAL A 191 9.76 11.91 -12.20
N GLY A 192 8.62 11.92 -12.88
CA GLY A 192 8.03 10.73 -13.47
C GLY A 192 8.84 10.16 -14.64
N GLN A 193 8.42 8.99 -15.12
CA GLN A 193 9.19 8.20 -16.09
C GLN A 193 9.43 8.92 -17.44
N GLY A 194 8.49 9.76 -17.90
CA GLY A 194 8.72 10.59 -19.08
C GLY A 194 9.90 11.56 -18.92
N VAL A 195 10.05 12.18 -17.74
CA VAL A 195 11.20 13.07 -17.47
C VAL A 195 12.49 12.27 -17.41
N LEU A 196 12.51 11.14 -16.71
CA LEU A 196 13.70 10.26 -16.67
C LEU A 196 14.12 9.84 -18.09
N ILE A 197 13.16 9.42 -18.93
CA ILE A 197 13.42 9.05 -20.33
C ILE A 197 14.00 10.24 -21.10
N SER A 198 13.43 11.43 -20.98
CA SER A 198 13.97 12.65 -21.62
C SER A 198 15.42 12.95 -21.24
N TYR A 199 15.78 12.78 -19.96
CA TYR A 199 17.15 12.98 -19.49
C TYR A 199 18.10 11.86 -19.94
N ILE A 200 17.65 10.60 -19.96
CA ILE A 200 18.42 9.50 -20.55
C ILE A 200 18.66 9.75 -22.04
N MET A 201 17.63 10.14 -22.79
CA MET A 201 17.74 10.51 -24.20
C MET A 201 18.73 11.66 -24.38
N GLN A 202 18.62 12.74 -23.62
CA GLN A 202 19.57 13.86 -23.65
C GLN A 202 21.02 13.38 -23.49
N TYR A 203 21.29 12.56 -22.48
CA TYR A 203 22.63 12.09 -22.13
C TYR A 203 23.20 11.12 -23.17
N VAL A 204 22.41 10.14 -23.59
CA VAL A 204 22.77 9.19 -24.67
C VAL A 204 23.03 9.95 -25.96
N LEU A 205 22.15 10.88 -26.35
CA LEU A 205 22.33 11.66 -27.57
C LEU A 205 23.62 12.49 -27.52
N VAL A 206 23.99 13.15 -26.41
CA VAL A 206 25.31 13.83 -26.33
C VAL A 206 26.46 12.85 -26.58
N LEU A 207 26.48 11.71 -25.89
CA LEU A 207 27.58 10.76 -25.98
C LEU A 207 27.73 10.17 -27.39
N PHE A 208 26.62 9.85 -28.07
CA PHE A 208 26.65 9.33 -29.45
C PHE A 208 26.91 10.42 -30.50
N PHE A 209 26.32 11.61 -30.38
CA PHE A 209 26.46 12.67 -31.37
C PHE A 209 27.81 13.39 -31.34
N CYS A 210 28.64 13.22 -30.31
CA CYS A 210 30.04 13.67 -30.31
C CYS A 210 30.87 13.17 -31.52
N LEU A 211 30.37 12.18 -32.26
CA LEU A 211 30.97 11.59 -33.46
C LEU A 211 30.22 11.94 -34.78
N SER A 212 29.26 12.88 -34.77
CA SER A 212 28.33 13.13 -35.89
C SER A 212 28.11 14.62 -36.19
N PHE A 213 27.70 14.96 -37.42
CA PHE A 213 27.62 16.35 -37.91
C PHE A 213 26.41 17.17 -37.38
N ALA A 214 25.45 16.57 -36.68
CA ALA A 214 24.20 17.25 -36.27
C ALA A 214 24.26 17.98 -34.91
N LEU A 215 25.46 18.26 -34.39
CA LEU A 215 25.71 18.83 -33.05
C LEU A 215 24.87 20.07 -32.74
N THR A 216 24.74 21.01 -33.69
CA THR A 216 24.04 22.28 -33.49
C THR A 216 22.55 22.09 -33.20
N HIS A 217 21.87 21.21 -33.93
CA HIS A 217 20.44 20.94 -33.71
C HIS A 217 20.18 20.23 -32.38
N LEU A 218 21.08 19.33 -31.98
CA LEU A 218 21.02 18.71 -30.66
C LEU A 218 21.15 19.77 -29.55
N GLN A 219 22.10 20.72 -29.70
CA GLN A 219 22.32 21.81 -28.74
C GLN A 219 21.13 22.80 -28.68
N GLU A 220 20.50 23.10 -29.82
CA GLU A 220 19.27 23.91 -29.88
C GLU A 220 18.11 23.25 -29.11
N THR A 221 17.84 21.97 -29.37
CA THR A 221 16.79 21.22 -28.66
C THR A 221 17.08 21.11 -27.17
N GLN A 222 18.33 20.84 -26.81
CA GLN A 222 18.79 20.75 -25.42
C GLN A 222 18.63 22.04 -24.63
N THR A 223 19.07 23.16 -25.20
CA THR A 223 18.99 24.47 -24.54
C THR A 223 17.56 24.97 -24.40
N LEU A 224 16.67 24.65 -25.35
CA LEU A 224 15.25 24.96 -25.26
C LEU A 224 14.53 24.11 -24.19
N PHE A 225 14.82 22.81 -24.13
CA PHE A 225 14.27 21.90 -23.11
C PHE A 225 14.64 22.34 -21.69
N ALA A 226 15.93 22.57 -21.43
CA ALA A 226 16.42 23.02 -20.12
C ALA A 226 15.86 24.40 -19.73
N ALA A 227 15.73 25.33 -20.69
CA ALA A 227 15.19 26.67 -20.42
C ALA A 227 13.71 26.61 -20.05
N THR A 228 12.94 25.76 -20.74
CA THR A 228 11.51 25.56 -20.48
C THR A 228 11.27 25.02 -19.07
N ILE A 229 12.00 23.99 -18.65
CA ILE A 229 11.92 23.45 -17.27
C ILE A 229 12.33 24.50 -16.24
N SER A 230 13.38 25.27 -16.52
CA SER A 230 13.86 26.33 -15.63
C SER A 230 12.83 27.43 -15.40
N VAL A 231 12.22 27.93 -16.47
CA VAL A 231 11.18 28.98 -16.39
C VAL A 231 9.93 28.45 -15.70
N ALA A 232 9.45 27.26 -16.07
CA ALA A 232 8.29 26.63 -15.44
C ALA A 232 8.49 26.46 -13.92
N THR A 233 9.66 26.01 -13.49
CA THR A 233 10.03 25.88 -12.07
C THR A 233 10.02 27.22 -11.34
N ILE A 234 10.62 28.26 -11.91
CA ILE A 234 10.67 29.59 -11.28
C ILE A 234 9.25 30.15 -11.11
N VAL A 235 8.40 30.05 -12.14
CA VAL A 235 7.00 30.49 -12.08
C VAL A 235 6.21 29.71 -11.04
N ALA A 236 6.28 28.37 -11.06
CA ALA A 236 5.50 27.51 -10.15
C ALA A 236 5.81 27.78 -8.67
N PHE A 237 7.09 27.88 -8.30
CA PHE A 237 7.51 27.96 -6.89
C PHE A 237 7.73 29.38 -6.35
N HIS A 238 7.98 30.38 -7.20
CA HIS A 238 8.31 31.74 -6.79
C HIS A 238 7.34 32.83 -7.29
N CYS A 239 6.52 32.55 -8.32
CA CYS A 239 5.35 33.38 -8.65
C CYS A 239 4.06 32.88 -7.98
N TYR A 240 4.15 31.84 -7.14
CA TYR A 240 3.05 31.25 -6.35
C TYR A 240 1.82 30.79 -7.17
N THR A 241 2.00 30.53 -8.47
CA THR A 241 0.94 29.93 -9.30
C THR A 241 0.64 28.48 -8.89
N GLY A 242 1.59 27.84 -8.20
CA GLY A 242 1.48 26.48 -7.71
C GLY A 242 1.67 25.42 -8.80
N LEU A 243 1.92 24.19 -8.34
CA LEU A 243 1.65 22.98 -9.10
C LEU A 243 0.31 22.39 -8.60
N ALA A 244 -0.34 21.57 -9.40
CA ALA A 244 -1.67 21.03 -9.07
C ALA A 244 -1.68 20.14 -7.81
N ASN A 245 -0.55 19.50 -7.50
CA ASN A 245 -0.43 18.46 -6.48
C ASN A 245 0.25 18.92 -5.16
N VAL A 246 0.66 20.19 -5.05
CA VAL A 246 1.42 20.68 -3.89
C VAL A 246 0.48 21.09 -2.74
N ALA A 247 0.00 20.09 -1.99
CA ALA A 247 -1.02 20.28 -0.96
C ALA A 247 -0.48 20.49 0.48
N SER A 248 0.83 20.35 0.71
CA SER A 248 1.47 20.47 2.03
C SER A 248 2.78 21.24 2.00
N ILE A 249 3.24 21.69 3.18
CA ILE A 249 4.56 22.30 3.38
C ILE A 249 5.69 21.35 2.98
N SER A 250 5.61 20.08 3.36
CA SER A 250 6.59 19.06 3.01
C SER A 250 6.66 18.83 1.49
N SER A 251 5.50 18.73 0.83
CA SER A 251 5.42 18.65 -0.64
C SER A 251 6.02 19.88 -1.33
N TYR A 252 5.76 21.10 -0.84
CA TYR A 252 6.33 22.32 -1.42
C TYR A 252 7.87 22.31 -1.35
N VAL A 253 8.44 22.05 -0.16
CA VAL A 253 9.89 22.03 0.02
C VAL A 253 10.51 20.92 -0.83
N LEU A 254 9.95 19.71 -0.78
CA LEU A 254 10.45 18.55 -1.52
C LEU A 254 10.46 18.77 -3.03
N ASN A 255 9.34 19.20 -3.62
CA ASN A 255 9.26 19.43 -5.07
C ASN A 255 10.12 20.63 -5.51
N ASN A 256 10.30 21.67 -4.67
CA ASN A 256 11.19 22.80 -4.97
C ASN A 256 12.68 22.38 -4.96
N GLU A 257 13.10 21.54 -4.01
CA GLU A 257 14.45 20.96 -4.00
C GLU A 257 14.66 20.02 -5.21
N ILE A 258 13.66 19.19 -5.52
CA ILE A 258 13.71 18.27 -6.66
C ILE A 258 13.86 19.02 -7.98
N ALA A 259 13.03 20.04 -8.21
CA ALA A 259 13.11 20.87 -9.41
C ALA A 259 14.46 21.61 -9.50
N HIS A 260 15.11 21.93 -8.36
CA HIS A 260 16.49 22.45 -8.41
C HIS A 260 17.46 21.42 -8.99
N GLY A 261 17.40 20.20 -8.48
CA GLY A 261 18.26 19.10 -8.90
C GLY A 261 18.12 18.79 -10.38
N VAL A 262 16.88 18.66 -10.85
CA VAL A 262 16.54 18.39 -12.25
C VAL A 262 17.13 19.45 -13.20
N ILE A 263 17.04 20.75 -12.86
CA ILE A 263 17.66 21.81 -13.66
C ILE A 263 19.20 21.71 -13.65
N ILE A 264 19.82 21.49 -12.47
CA ILE A 264 21.29 21.38 -12.35
C ILE A 264 21.83 20.18 -13.14
N ILE A 265 21.16 19.02 -13.05
CA ILE A 265 21.48 17.79 -13.78
C ILE A 265 21.36 18.03 -15.29
N GLY A 266 20.38 18.84 -15.71
CA GLY A 266 20.14 19.18 -17.12
C GLY A 266 21.24 20.04 -17.74
N MET A 267 22.01 20.78 -16.94
CA MET A 267 23.03 21.71 -17.42
C MET A 267 24.35 21.02 -17.87
N SER A 268 24.70 19.90 -17.26
CA SER A 268 25.95 19.17 -17.55
C SER A 268 26.09 18.72 -19.03
N PRO A 269 25.09 18.11 -19.68
CA PRO A 269 25.17 17.76 -21.11
C PRO A 269 25.29 18.99 -22.04
N LEU A 270 24.63 20.12 -21.73
CA LEU A 270 24.73 21.37 -22.50
C LEU A 270 26.16 21.91 -22.51
N LEU A 271 26.83 21.84 -21.36
CA LEU A 271 28.22 22.27 -21.20
C LEU A 271 29.17 21.35 -21.96
N LEU A 272 28.99 20.02 -21.88
CA LEU A 272 29.80 19.06 -22.64
C LEU A 272 29.63 19.28 -24.16
N LEU A 273 28.39 19.42 -24.64
CA LEU A 273 28.14 19.62 -26.07
C LEU A 273 28.65 20.98 -26.57
N GLN A 274 28.61 22.04 -25.74
CA GLN A 274 29.22 23.34 -26.07
C GLN A 274 30.76 23.24 -26.16
N LEU A 275 31.39 22.50 -25.25
CA LEU A 275 32.84 22.22 -25.29
C LEU A 275 33.23 21.45 -26.56
N VAL A 276 32.43 20.47 -26.97
CA VAL A 276 32.62 19.71 -28.21
C VAL A 276 32.45 20.60 -29.45
N LEU A 277 31.46 21.49 -29.47
CA LEU A 277 31.29 22.48 -30.53
C LEU A 277 32.50 23.43 -30.65
N HIS A 278 33.02 23.94 -29.54
CA HIS A 278 34.24 24.76 -29.52
C HIS A 278 35.47 23.97 -30.01
N ALA A 279 35.66 22.74 -29.53
CA ALA A 279 36.78 21.88 -29.92
C ALA A 279 36.77 21.49 -31.41
N SER A 280 35.58 21.35 -31.99
CA SER A 280 35.36 21.10 -33.43
C SER A 280 35.43 22.38 -34.29
N GLY A 281 35.74 23.55 -33.71
CA GLY A 281 35.86 24.82 -34.44
C GLY A 281 34.52 25.51 -34.76
N HIS A 282 33.39 24.96 -34.32
CA HIS A 282 32.07 25.56 -34.47
C HIS A 282 31.78 26.58 -33.35
N THR A 283 32.45 27.73 -33.41
CA THR A 283 32.34 28.81 -32.39
C THR A 283 31.06 29.66 -32.56
N SER A 284 29.89 29.01 -32.56
CA SER A 284 28.60 29.71 -32.70
C SER A 284 28.26 30.51 -31.44
N THR A 285 28.18 31.84 -31.58
CA THR A 285 27.93 32.74 -30.44
C THR A 285 26.53 32.63 -29.88
N TYR A 286 25.52 32.29 -30.69
CA TYR A 286 24.14 32.16 -30.21
C TYR A 286 23.93 30.89 -29.36
N THR A 287 24.57 29.77 -29.70
CA THR A 287 24.46 28.53 -28.91
C THR A 287 25.09 28.74 -27.52
N LEU A 288 26.25 29.38 -27.46
CA LEU A 288 26.87 29.79 -26.19
C LEU A 288 25.97 30.74 -25.40
N GLY A 289 25.29 31.68 -26.06
CA GLY A 289 24.31 32.58 -25.44
C GLY A 289 23.14 31.84 -24.79
N PHE A 290 22.59 30.82 -25.46
CA PHE A 290 21.53 29.97 -24.89
C PHE A 290 22.01 29.10 -23.72
N VAL A 291 23.26 28.59 -23.75
CA VAL A 291 23.87 27.90 -22.60
C VAL A 291 24.04 28.87 -21.42
N PHE A 292 24.53 30.08 -21.66
CA PHE A 292 24.65 31.10 -20.63
C PHE A 292 23.30 31.53 -20.03
N LEU A 293 22.24 31.64 -20.86
CA LEU A 293 20.89 31.93 -20.38
C LEU A 293 20.34 30.84 -19.45
N ASN A 294 20.58 29.57 -19.79
CA ASN A 294 20.24 28.42 -18.93
C ASN A 294 20.99 28.47 -17.58
N TRP A 295 22.29 28.77 -17.61
CA TRP A 295 23.08 28.98 -16.40
C TRP A 295 22.55 30.15 -15.55
N LEU A 296 22.13 31.25 -16.18
CA LEU A 296 21.56 32.40 -15.48
C LEU A 296 20.25 32.03 -14.77
N PHE A 297 19.38 31.20 -15.36
CA PHE A 297 18.19 30.69 -14.67
C PHE A 297 18.55 29.85 -13.42
N ILE A 298 19.61 29.04 -13.46
CA ILE A 298 20.10 28.30 -12.28
C ILE A 298 20.56 29.26 -11.18
N VAL A 299 21.29 30.31 -11.54
CA VAL A 299 21.73 31.36 -10.58
C VAL A 299 20.52 32.07 -9.96
N ILE A 300 19.54 32.47 -10.77
CA ILE A 300 18.31 33.12 -10.31
C ILE A 300 17.52 32.20 -9.37
N LYS A 301 17.27 30.94 -9.76
CA LYS A 301 16.57 29.95 -8.93
C LYS A 301 17.29 29.72 -7.60
N SER A 302 18.62 29.59 -7.64
CA SER A 302 19.46 29.40 -6.43
C SER A 302 19.45 30.61 -5.49
N ALA A 303 19.26 31.82 -6.02
CA ALA A 303 19.09 33.03 -5.22
C ALA A 303 17.67 33.11 -4.61
N LEU A 304 16.64 32.87 -5.42
CA LEU A 304 15.23 32.90 -4.99
C LEU A 304 14.92 31.87 -3.90
N GLN A 305 15.53 30.68 -3.96
CA GLN A 305 15.38 29.63 -2.93
C GLN A 305 15.90 30.06 -1.54
N LYS A 306 16.78 31.05 -1.45
CA LYS A 306 17.23 31.64 -0.17
C LYS A 306 16.24 32.67 0.39
N GLY A 307 15.28 33.14 -0.41
CA GLY A 307 14.33 34.20 -0.05
C GLY A 307 13.18 33.76 0.87
N GLY A 308 13.05 32.46 1.14
CA GLY A 308 11.97 31.91 1.97
C GLY A 308 10.62 31.82 1.25
N ALA A 309 9.67 31.14 1.87
CA ALA A 309 8.41 30.71 1.25
C ALA A 309 7.18 31.51 1.73
N ALA A 310 7.37 32.76 2.15
CA ALA A 310 6.34 33.57 2.82
C ALA A 310 5.03 33.79 2.00
N GLY A 311 5.05 33.63 0.68
CA GLY A 311 3.83 33.68 -0.14
C GLY A 311 3.05 32.37 -0.24
N PHE A 312 3.62 31.23 0.16
CA PHE A 312 3.01 29.90 -0.07
C PHE A 312 1.80 29.63 0.83
N GLU A 313 1.69 30.26 2.00
CA GLU A 313 0.56 30.01 2.91
C GLU A 313 -0.80 30.40 2.28
N LYS A 314 -0.85 31.45 1.46
CA LYS A 314 -2.08 31.80 0.70
C LYS A 314 -2.45 30.74 -0.33
N THR A 315 -1.46 30.10 -0.93
CA THR A 315 -1.66 28.95 -1.84
C THR A 315 -2.18 27.74 -1.05
N LEU A 316 -1.62 27.48 0.13
CA LEU A 316 -2.07 26.43 1.05
C LEU A 316 -3.52 26.65 1.51
N GLN A 317 -3.88 27.87 1.92
CA GLN A 317 -5.25 28.27 2.25
C GLN A 317 -6.22 28.01 1.08
N ARG A 318 -5.80 28.30 -0.16
CA ARG A 318 -6.63 28.09 -1.36
C ARG A 318 -6.79 26.61 -1.77
N GLN A 319 -5.76 25.78 -1.60
CA GLN A 319 -5.74 24.39 -2.09
C GLN A 319 -6.15 23.36 -1.02
N SER A 320 -6.06 23.73 0.26
CA SER A 320 -6.10 22.79 1.38
C SER A 320 -7.10 23.14 2.49
N SER A 321 -7.87 24.22 2.35
CA SER A 321 -8.97 24.59 3.25
C SER A 321 -10.02 23.48 3.39
N MET A 322 -10.49 23.22 4.62
CA MET A 322 -11.52 22.21 4.91
C MET A 322 -12.63 22.74 5.81
N PRO A 323 -13.92 22.43 5.55
CA PRO A 323 -15.04 22.95 6.35
C PRO A 323 -14.96 22.64 7.85
N VAL A 324 -14.59 21.41 8.26
CA VAL A 324 -14.45 21.05 9.68
C VAL A 324 -13.29 21.73 10.40
N CYS A 325 -12.29 22.20 9.65
CA CYS A 325 -11.20 23.05 10.14
C CYS A 325 -11.56 24.54 10.05
N GLY A 326 -12.86 24.87 9.96
CA GLY A 326 -13.35 26.24 9.85
C GLY A 326 -12.95 26.95 8.56
N ASN A 327 -12.83 26.20 7.46
CA ASN A 327 -12.26 26.64 6.17
C ASN A 327 -10.78 27.05 6.19
N ASN A 328 -10.03 26.72 7.26
CA ASN A 328 -8.57 26.80 7.28
C ASN A 328 -7.94 25.48 6.76
N PRO A 329 -6.64 25.45 6.44
CA PRO A 329 -5.95 24.21 6.07
C PRO A 329 -5.98 23.14 7.17
N GLY A 330 -6.13 21.88 6.76
CA GLY A 330 -6.11 20.73 7.66
C GLY A 330 -4.71 20.38 8.18
N ALA A 331 -4.65 19.56 9.23
CA ALA A 331 -3.39 19.17 9.87
C ALA A 331 -2.34 18.58 8.89
N MET A 332 -2.74 17.72 7.94
CA MET A 332 -1.81 17.12 6.97
C MET A 332 -1.11 18.17 6.09
N SER A 333 -1.71 19.35 5.87
CA SER A 333 -1.08 20.47 5.17
C SER A 333 0.20 20.96 5.87
N TYR A 334 0.28 20.79 7.19
CA TYR A 334 1.37 21.24 8.05
C TYR A 334 2.36 20.12 8.45
N CYS A 335 2.13 18.87 8.01
CA CYS A 335 3.01 17.75 8.36
C CYS A 335 4.43 17.94 7.84
N MET A 336 5.40 17.99 8.76
CA MET A 336 6.84 18.09 8.46
C MET A 336 7.56 16.78 8.76
N ASN A 337 7.63 15.91 7.76
CA ASN A 337 8.41 14.68 7.87
C ASN A 337 9.91 14.99 7.64
N TYR A 338 10.60 15.36 8.73
CA TYR A 338 12.03 15.72 8.73
C TYR A 338 12.98 14.57 8.31
N ASN A 339 12.48 13.33 8.21
CA ASN A 339 13.26 12.17 7.77
C ASN A 339 13.24 11.95 6.25
N ILE A 340 12.48 12.74 5.49
CA ILE A 340 12.50 12.67 4.01
C ILE A 340 13.89 13.04 3.49
N THR A 341 14.39 12.27 2.54
CA THR A 341 15.58 12.60 1.75
C THR A 341 15.25 12.62 0.27
N THR A 342 15.89 13.50 -0.50
CA THR A 342 15.68 13.64 -1.96
C THR A 342 16.46 12.62 -2.80
N GLY A 343 17.18 11.66 -2.20
CA GLY A 343 18.09 10.74 -2.89
C GLY A 343 19.28 11.38 -3.62
N PHE A 344 19.27 12.70 -3.81
CA PHE A 344 20.24 13.47 -4.56
C PHE A 344 21.49 13.79 -3.74
N THR A 345 22.48 12.91 -3.85
CA THR A 345 23.71 12.93 -3.06
C THR A 345 24.79 13.87 -3.59
N HIS A 346 24.75 14.22 -4.88
CA HIS A 346 25.84 14.92 -5.56
C HIS A 346 25.49 16.33 -6.05
N ILE A 347 24.22 16.79 -5.96
CA ILE A 347 23.76 18.11 -6.45
C ILE A 347 24.71 19.28 -6.10
N LYS A 348 25.16 19.39 -4.85
CA LYS A 348 26.03 20.51 -4.42
C LYS A 348 27.36 20.52 -5.17
N SER A 349 27.92 19.34 -5.42
CA SER A 349 29.13 19.18 -6.23
C SER A 349 28.85 19.46 -7.70
N SER A 350 27.75 18.94 -8.25
CA SER A 350 27.34 19.20 -9.65
C SER A 350 27.10 20.68 -9.92
N LEU A 351 26.48 21.42 -8.98
CA LEU A 351 26.30 22.86 -9.06
C LEU A 351 27.63 23.62 -9.10
N LEU A 352 28.60 23.21 -8.26
CA LEU A 352 29.96 23.76 -8.29
C LEU A 352 30.65 23.51 -9.64
N PHE A 353 30.57 22.28 -10.17
CA PHE A 353 31.09 21.96 -11.50
C PHE A 353 30.41 22.80 -12.60
N VAL A 354 29.09 22.98 -12.56
CA VAL A 354 28.35 23.84 -13.50
C VAL A 354 28.87 25.27 -13.47
N HIS A 355 29.05 25.89 -12.30
CA HIS A 355 29.60 27.25 -12.22
C HIS A 355 31.04 27.33 -12.76
N VAL A 356 31.90 26.37 -12.42
CA VAL A 356 33.30 26.35 -12.88
C VAL A 356 33.39 26.14 -14.41
N LEU A 357 32.63 25.19 -14.96
CA LEU A 357 32.63 24.90 -16.39
C LEU A 357 32.08 26.06 -17.22
N THR A 358 30.97 26.70 -16.80
CA THR A 358 30.46 27.91 -17.46
C THR A 358 31.48 29.05 -17.40
N PHE A 359 32.13 29.26 -16.25
CA PHE A 359 33.17 30.29 -16.13
C PHE A 359 34.36 30.02 -17.08
N LEU A 360 34.84 28.78 -17.15
CA LEU A 360 35.91 28.39 -18.07
C LEU A 360 35.52 28.59 -19.54
N LEU A 361 34.29 28.24 -19.93
CA LEU A 361 33.76 28.49 -21.28
C LEU A 361 33.68 29.98 -21.63
N LEU A 362 33.28 30.83 -20.69
CA LEU A 362 33.24 32.29 -20.89
C LEU A 362 34.65 32.88 -20.98
N VAL A 363 35.60 32.39 -20.18
CA VAL A 363 37.01 32.81 -20.26
C VAL A 363 37.64 32.37 -21.59
N ASP A 364 37.41 31.13 -22.04
CA ASP A 364 37.85 30.65 -23.35
C ASP A 364 37.29 31.51 -24.49
N TRP A 365 35.98 31.75 -24.50
CA TRP A 365 35.32 32.56 -25.52
C TRP A 365 35.79 34.03 -25.52
N THR A 366 35.96 34.65 -24.35
CA THR A 366 36.46 36.03 -24.25
C THR A 366 37.92 36.13 -24.69
N LEU A 367 38.78 35.18 -24.31
CA LEU A 367 40.17 35.12 -24.76
C LEU A 367 40.26 34.90 -26.28
N ALA A 368 39.47 34.00 -26.86
CA ALA A 368 39.41 33.78 -28.30
C ALA A 368 38.94 35.04 -29.06
N THR A 369 37.93 35.72 -28.53
CA THR A 369 37.39 36.97 -29.09
C THR A 369 38.42 38.11 -29.03
N VAL A 370 39.03 38.34 -27.86
CA VAL A 370 40.06 39.36 -27.65
C VAL A 370 41.31 39.07 -28.51
N TYR A 371 41.74 37.81 -28.60
CA TYR A 371 42.85 37.42 -29.49
C TYR A 371 42.50 37.65 -30.97
N GLY A 372 41.25 37.42 -31.37
CA GLY A 372 40.74 37.75 -32.70
C GLY A 372 40.83 39.25 -33.03
N PHE A 373 40.56 40.12 -32.05
CA PHE A 373 40.77 41.57 -32.19
C PHE A 373 42.27 41.93 -32.24
N TYR A 374 43.09 41.44 -31.31
CA TYR A 374 44.53 41.75 -31.26
C TYR A 374 45.32 41.25 -32.48
N LYS A 375 44.92 40.11 -33.07
CA LYS A 375 45.58 39.54 -34.25
C LYS A 375 45.36 40.38 -35.53
N LYS A 376 44.45 41.36 -35.50
CA LYS A 376 44.16 42.23 -36.65
C LYS A 376 45.30 43.21 -36.96
N ASP A 377 46.19 43.48 -36.01
CA ASP A 377 47.22 44.53 -36.10
C ASP A 377 48.69 44.03 -36.06
N TRP A 378 48.98 42.71 -36.05
CA TRP A 378 50.37 42.20 -35.93
C TRP A 378 50.72 41.01 -36.83
N SER A 379 51.97 40.96 -37.32
CA SER A 379 52.46 39.92 -38.25
C SER A 379 52.91 38.63 -37.53
N PRO A 380 52.80 37.45 -38.16
CA PRO A 380 52.90 36.18 -37.45
C PRO A 380 54.34 35.65 -37.33
N ASN A 381 54.86 35.58 -36.09
CA ASN A 381 56.13 34.91 -35.81
C ASN A 381 55.89 33.41 -35.47
N ARG A 382 56.66 32.50 -36.09
CA ARG A 382 56.33 31.05 -36.16
C ARG A 382 56.33 30.29 -34.83
N GLY A 383 56.91 30.83 -33.75
CA GLY A 383 56.94 30.19 -32.43
C GLY A 383 55.59 30.10 -31.70
N SER A 384 54.59 30.90 -32.11
CA SER A 384 53.27 30.97 -31.46
C SER A 384 52.35 29.78 -31.77
N PHE A 385 52.51 29.15 -32.94
CA PHE A 385 51.56 28.18 -33.46
C PHE A 385 51.49 26.89 -32.63
N LEU A 386 52.65 26.29 -32.31
CA LEU A 386 52.71 25.02 -31.60
C LEU A 386 52.22 25.16 -30.14
N TRP A 387 52.54 26.29 -29.49
CA TRP A 387 52.12 26.54 -28.11
C TRP A 387 50.62 26.81 -28.00
N ASN A 388 50.03 27.55 -28.96
CA ASN A 388 48.57 27.74 -29.03
C ASN A 388 47.80 26.45 -29.38
N LEU A 389 48.33 25.61 -30.28
CA LEU A 389 47.69 24.36 -30.69
C LEU A 389 47.70 23.31 -29.56
N ILE A 390 48.78 23.25 -28.77
CA ILE A 390 48.89 22.33 -27.62
C ILE A 390 48.03 22.81 -26.45
N LYS A 391 48.03 24.12 -26.11
CA LYS A 391 47.17 24.64 -25.02
C LYS A 391 45.69 24.45 -25.29
N THR A 392 45.20 24.77 -26.48
CA THR A 392 43.77 24.66 -26.82
C THR A 392 43.27 23.22 -26.77
N ARG A 393 44.01 22.26 -27.37
CA ARG A 393 43.61 20.85 -27.35
C ARG A 393 43.74 20.19 -25.97
N ALA A 394 44.81 20.48 -25.21
CA ALA A 394 44.96 19.92 -23.87
C ALA A 394 43.90 20.48 -22.89
N LEU A 395 43.58 21.76 -22.99
CA LEU A 395 42.51 22.38 -22.19
C LEU A 395 41.15 21.80 -22.55
N ALA A 396 40.81 21.68 -23.84
CA ALA A 396 39.55 21.11 -24.30
C ALA A 396 39.32 19.67 -23.81
N VAL A 397 40.35 18.82 -23.90
CA VAL A 397 40.30 17.43 -23.39
C VAL A 397 40.11 17.42 -21.87
N LEU A 398 40.86 18.24 -21.12
CA LEU A 398 40.72 18.35 -19.66
C LEU A 398 39.32 18.82 -19.26
N THR A 399 38.75 19.82 -19.95
CA THR A 399 37.38 20.30 -19.69
C THR A 399 36.30 19.29 -20.06
N ALA A 400 36.51 18.48 -21.10
CA ALA A 400 35.58 17.40 -21.46
C ALA A 400 35.56 16.30 -20.37
N PHE A 401 36.73 15.88 -19.87
CA PHE A 401 36.81 14.97 -18.72
C PHE A 401 36.12 15.54 -17.47
N LEU A 402 36.28 16.85 -17.20
CA LEU A 402 35.62 17.54 -16.09
C LEU A 402 34.10 17.66 -16.26
N ALA A 403 33.55 17.56 -17.47
CA ALA A 403 32.10 17.59 -17.74
C ALA A 403 31.43 16.21 -17.70
N ILE A 404 32.18 15.12 -17.99
CA ILE A 404 31.66 13.74 -17.90
C ILE A 404 31.36 13.32 -16.45
N VAL A 405 32.17 13.76 -15.49
CA VAL A 405 32.00 13.46 -14.05
C VAL A 405 30.65 13.96 -13.49
N PRO A 406 30.27 15.26 -13.61
CA PRO A 406 28.96 15.74 -13.13
C PRO A 406 27.78 15.14 -13.92
N MET A 407 27.97 14.73 -15.19
CA MET A 407 26.97 13.92 -15.90
C MET A 407 26.78 12.56 -15.23
N ALA A 408 27.86 11.80 -15.00
CA ALA A 408 27.76 10.48 -14.36
C ALA A 408 27.09 10.57 -12.98
N PHE A 409 27.43 11.57 -12.17
CA PHE A 409 26.76 11.83 -10.89
C PHE A 409 25.30 12.24 -11.06
N GLY A 410 24.98 13.15 -11.97
CA GLY A 410 23.61 13.62 -12.19
C GLY A 410 22.66 12.53 -12.67
N LEU A 411 23.11 11.67 -13.59
CA LEU A 411 22.34 10.51 -14.04
C LEU A 411 22.18 9.47 -12.92
N THR A 412 23.22 9.25 -12.11
CA THR A 412 23.16 8.33 -10.95
C THR A 412 22.15 8.81 -9.91
N ASP A 413 22.19 10.10 -9.56
CA ASP A 413 21.26 10.75 -8.63
C ASP A 413 19.81 10.65 -9.17
N LEU A 414 19.58 10.93 -10.46
CA LEU A 414 18.26 10.85 -11.09
C LEU A 414 17.70 9.41 -11.12
N VAL A 415 18.52 8.43 -11.50
CA VAL A 415 18.11 7.01 -11.58
C VAL A 415 17.85 6.43 -10.18
N ARG A 416 18.71 6.70 -9.19
CA ARG A 416 18.49 6.26 -7.80
C ARG A 416 17.20 6.86 -7.24
N PHE A 417 16.96 8.14 -7.49
CA PHE A 417 15.76 8.82 -7.02
C PHE A 417 14.49 8.23 -7.65
N TYR A 418 14.49 8.02 -8.98
CA TYR A 418 13.37 7.37 -9.67
C TYR A 418 13.13 5.93 -9.19
N MET A 419 14.18 5.13 -8.97
CA MET A 419 14.05 3.78 -8.40
C MET A 419 13.41 3.82 -7.01
N GLY A 420 13.87 4.73 -6.13
CA GLY A 420 13.28 4.94 -4.81
C GLY A 420 11.80 5.31 -4.88
N LEU A 421 11.40 6.20 -5.79
CA LEU A 421 9.99 6.54 -6.02
C LEU A 421 9.17 5.35 -6.52
N ARG A 422 9.65 4.63 -7.54
CA ARG A 422 8.94 3.46 -8.09
C ARG A 422 8.74 2.40 -7.02
N ASP A 423 9.79 2.07 -6.28
CA ASP A 423 9.77 1.01 -5.28
C ASP A 423 8.88 1.38 -4.08
N GLN A 424 8.70 2.69 -3.80
CA GLN A 424 7.79 3.20 -2.76
C GLN A 424 6.33 3.31 -3.21
N TYR A 425 6.05 3.71 -4.46
CA TYR A 425 4.70 4.07 -4.91
C TYR A 425 4.04 3.06 -5.85
N THR A 426 4.80 2.37 -6.69
CA THR A 426 4.28 1.43 -7.69
C THR A 426 5.22 0.23 -7.86
N PRO A 427 5.38 -0.64 -6.85
CA PRO A 427 6.30 -1.78 -6.94
C PRO A 427 5.99 -2.76 -8.09
N GLU A 428 4.73 -2.79 -8.58
CA GLU A 428 4.29 -3.63 -9.70
C GLU A 428 4.00 -2.85 -11.01
N GLY A 429 4.33 -1.55 -11.08
CA GLY A 429 3.98 -0.70 -12.24
C GLY A 429 4.93 0.48 -12.47
N GLY A 430 4.82 1.12 -13.64
CA GLY A 430 5.47 2.41 -13.88
C GLY A 430 4.73 3.54 -13.15
N LEU A 431 5.43 4.64 -12.84
CA LEU A 431 4.79 5.85 -12.31
C LEU A 431 3.75 6.38 -13.32
N PRO A 432 2.65 7.04 -12.88
CA PRO A 432 1.61 7.49 -13.80
C PRO A 432 2.13 8.49 -14.84
N TRP A 433 1.69 8.35 -16.10
CA TRP A 433 1.97 9.32 -17.17
C TRP A 433 1.09 10.55 -17.03
N SER A 434 1.71 11.71 -17.02
CA SER A 434 1.08 13.04 -17.08
C SER A 434 1.26 13.67 -18.47
N PHE A 435 0.48 14.72 -18.75
CA PHE A 435 0.61 15.48 -20.00
C PHE A 435 2.00 16.12 -20.17
N GLY A 436 2.61 16.62 -19.08
CA GLY A 436 3.96 17.18 -19.12
C GLY A 436 5.02 16.12 -19.40
N GLN A 437 4.90 14.91 -18.83
CA GLN A 437 5.80 13.78 -19.14
C GLN A 437 5.78 13.37 -20.62
N VAL A 438 4.59 13.24 -21.24
CA VAL A 438 4.49 12.91 -22.68
C VAL A 438 5.11 14.03 -23.52
N THR A 439 4.82 15.29 -23.17
CA THR A 439 5.41 16.47 -23.81
C THR A 439 6.94 16.48 -23.70
N ALA A 440 7.49 16.15 -22.53
CA ALA A 440 8.93 16.12 -22.28
C ALA A 440 9.66 15.10 -23.17
N VAL A 441 9.06 13.94 -23.44
CA VAL A 441 9.64 12.93 -24.35
C VAL A 441 9.50 13.38 -25.81
N ALA A 442 8.35 13.94 -26.18
CA ALA A 442 8.07 14.34 -27.57
C ALA A 442 9.03 15.42 -28.12
N VAL A 443 9.58 16.28 -27.25
CA VAL A 443 10.63 17.28 -27.62
C VAL A 443 11.85 16.63 -28.31
N TRP A 444 12.16 15.36 -28.02
CA TRP A 444 13.31 14.66 -28.59
C TRP A 444 13.03 14.01 -29.95
N PHE A 445 11.76 13.78 -30.31
CA PHE A 445 11.39 13.08 -31.55
C PHE A 445 11.99 13.72 -32.82
N PRO A 446 12.01 15.05 -33.02
CA PRO A 446 12.60 15.64 -34.23
C PRO A 446 14.11 15.37 -34.37
N VAL A 447 14.84 15.22 -33.26
CA VAL A 447 16.27 14.89 -33.25
C VAL A 447 16.48 13.41 -33.49
N VAL A 448 15.70 12.55 -32.84
CA VAL A 448 15.77 11.09 -33.00
C VAL A 448 15.36 10.65 -34.41
N PHE A 449 14.33 11.25 -35.02
CA PHE A 449 13.97 10.92 -36.40
C PHE A 449 15.04 11.37 -37.41
N LYS A 450 15.68 12.55 -37.19
CA LYS A 450 16.85 12.95 -37.98
C LYS A 450 18.04 11.99 -37.81
N PHE A 451 18.24 11.45 -36.61
CA PHE A 451 19.26 10.43 -36.34
C PHE A 451 18.97 9.12 -37.06
N LEU A 452 17.77 8.56 -36.89
CA LEU A 452 17.38 7.29 -37.51
C LEU A 452 17.39 7.38 -39.03
N HIS A 453 16.97 8.50 -39.61
CA HIS A 453 17.08 8.76 -41.05
C HIS A 453 18.56 8.77 -41.52
N PHE A 454 19.49 9.32 -40.72
CA PHE A 454 20.91 9.27 -41.03
C PHE A 454 21.51 7.86 -40.93
N CYS A 455 21.03 7.04 -39.99
CA CYS A 455 21.50 5.65 -39.82
C CYS A 455 20.90 4.64 -40.80
N ALA A 456 19.70 4.90 -41.34
CA ALA A 456 18.94 3.94 -42.16
C ALA A 456 19.08 4.14 -43.68
N VAL A 457 19.78 5.19 -44.15
CA VAL A 457 19.94 5.49 -45.58
C VAL A 457 21.42 5.40 -45.95
N GLU A 458 21.82 4.32 -46.62
CA GLU A 458 23.20 4.10 -47.09
C GLU A 458 23.72 5.28 -47.94
N ASP A 459 22.87 5.81 -48.83
CA ASP A 459 23.19 6.97 -49.66
C ASP A 459 23.38 8.29 -48.87
N GLY A 460 22.87 8.36 -47.64
CA GLY A 460 22.86 9.59 -46.82
C GLY A 460 24.24 9.98 -46.29
N VAL A 461 25.13 9.00 -46.11
CA VAL A 461 26.53 9.19 -45.72
C VAL A 461 27.39 9.52 -46.95
N GLN A 462 27.21 8.77 -48.05
CA GLN A 462 27.99 8.95 -49.26
C GLN A 462 27.72 10.32 -49.92
N ALA A 463 26.46 10.72 -50.09
CA ALA A 463 26.06 11.93 -50.81
C ALA A 463 26.37 13.27 -50.09
N ARG A 464 27.05 13.24 -48.93
CA ARG A 464 27.55 14.43 -48.24
C ARG A 464 29.05 14.48 -48.06
N ILE A 465 29.76 13.35 -48.12
CA ILE A 465 31.23 13.34 -48.13
C ILE A 465 31.74 14.00 -49.43
N ASP A 466 31.06 13.79 -50.55
CA ASP A 466 31.38 14.41 -51.85
C ASP A 466 31.14 15.93 -51.92
N LYS A 467 30.65 16.59 -50.85
CA LYS A 467 30.39 18.05 -50.84
C LYS A 467 31.53 18.91 -50.30
N ASP A 468 32.54 18.33 -49.67
CA ASP A 468 33.68 19.09 -49.16
C ASP A 468 34.78 19.35 -50.21
N GLU A 469 34.63 18.85 -51.44
CA GLU A 469 35.55 19.12 -52.57
C GLU A 469 35.07 20.25 -53.51
N TYR A 470 34.68 21.40 -52.94
CA TYR A 470 34.57 22.66 -53.67
C TYR A 470 35.35 23.80 -53.00
N VAL A 471 36.68 23.72 -53.12
CA VAL A 471 37.57 24.86 -52.81
C VAL A 471 37.35 25.95 -53.87
N VAL A 472 36.68 27.04 -53.48
CA VAL A 472 36.62 28.27 -54.27
C VAL A 472 38.00 28.94 -54.28
N SER A 473 38.84 28.58 -55.24
CA SER A 473 40.03 29.37 -55.57
C SER A 473 39.60 30.72 -56.14
N ARG A 474 39.94 31.82 -55.45
CA ARG A 474 39.58 33.18 -55.85
C ARG A 474 40.81 34.02 -56.18
N ARG A 475 41.12 34.05 -57.49
CA ARG A 475 41.56 35.23 -58.27
C ARG A 475 42.97 35.80 -58.06
N GLU A 476 43.86 35.47 -58.99
CA GLU A 476 45.01 36.25 -59.52
C GLU A 476 45.53 35.46 -60.75
N THR A 477 45.93 36.02 -61.91
CA THR A 477 46.16 37.40 -62.36
C THR A 477 45.76 37.53 -63.85
N ALA A 478 45.66 38.75 -64.39
CA ALA A 478 45.20 39.02 -65.76
C ALA A 478 46.29 38.94 -66.86
N VAL A 479 45.81 39.06 -68.12
CA VAL A 479 46.54 39.30 -69.39
C VAL A 479 46.98 38.05 -70.18
N LEU A 480 46.62 38.07 -71.48
CA LEU A 480 46.73 37.00 -72.50
C LEU A 480 45.75 35.83 -72.24
N GLU A 481 44.86 35.44 -73.17
CA GLU A 481 44.79 35.73 -74.61
C GLU A 481 43.39 36.21 -75.03
N ALA A 482 43.33 37.40 -75.64
CA ALA A 482 42.29 37.70 -76.60
C ALA A 482 42.79 37.24 -77.98
N LYS A 483 42.32 36.09 -78.47
CA LYS A 483 42.42 35.75 -79.90
C LYS A 483 41.32 34.80 -80.39
N ASN A 484 40.38 35.44 -81.08
CA ASN A 484 39.61 34.95 -82.23
C ASN A 484 38.40 34.01 -82.01
N PHE A 485 37.35 34.33 -82.77
CA PHE A 485 36.10 33.60 -83.00
C PHE A 485 35.22 33.31 -81.77
N GLY A 486 34.06 33.95 -81.57
CA GLY A 486 33.36 34.99 -82.34
C GLY A 486 31.98 34.52 -82.80
N GLU A 487 30.95 35.31 -82.42
CA GLU A 487 29.57 35.31 -82.93
C GLU A 487 28.77 33.99 -82.74
N SER A 488 27.45 33.98 -82.54
CA SER A 488 26.39 34.99 -82.37
C SER A 488 25.31 34.31 -81.49
N GLY A 489 24.35 34.94 -80.83
CA GLY A 489 23.88 36.32 -80.81
C GLY A 489 22.55 36.34 -80.04
N LEU A 490 22.24 37.50 -79.47
CA LEU A 490 20.91 38.13 -79.29
C LEU A 490 19.69 37.34 -78.73
N ASP A 491 18.80 37.93 -77.90
CA ASP A 491 18.82 39.12 -77.04
C ASP A 491 17.50 39.20 -76.22
N LYS A 492 17.42 40.07 -75.20
CA LYS A 492 16.22 40.69 -74.57
C LYS A 492 15.26 39.84 -73.70
N THR A 493 15.65 39.73 -72.43
CA THR A 493 14.93 40.20 -71.21
C THR A 493 13.79 41.25 -71.38
N PRO A 494 13.01 41.60 -70.31
CA PRO A 494 12.35 40.81 -69.25
C PRO A 494 10.92 41.35 -68.92
N LEU A 495 10.29 40.97 -67.77
CA LEU A 495 9.38 41.74 -66.85
C LEU A 495 8.46 40.74 -66.06
N ILE A 496 8.58 40.60 -64.73
CA ILE A 496 7.89 41.33 -63.64
C ILE A 496 6.34 41.28 -63.67
N GLY A 497 5.72 40.72 -62.61
CA GLY A 497 4.28 40.82 -62.30
C GLY A 497 3.88 39.93 -61.11
N ALA A 498 2.92 40.37 -60.26
CA ALA A 498 2.52 39.68 -59.02
C ALA A 498 0.98 39.59 -58.84
N ALA A 499 0.55 38.83 -57.81
CA ALA A 499 -0.80 38.76 -57.16
C ALA A 499 -1.86 37.73 -57.66
N VAL A 500 -2.10 36.67 -56.86
CA VAL A 500 -3.32 36.23 -56.11
C VAL A 500 -4.68 36.92 -56.45
N PRO A 501 -5.93 36.31 -56.39
CA PRO A 501 -6.41 35.03 -55.77
C PRO A 501 -7.46 34.13 -56.52
N VAL A 502 -7.70 32.91 -55.97
CA VAL A 502 -8.99 32.15 -55.75
C VAL A 502 -10.04 31.91 -56.86
N SER A 503 -10.41 30.62 -57.07
CA SER A 503 -11.81 30.11 -57.07
C SER A 503 -11.89 28.57 -56.89
N MET A 504 -13.04 28.06 -56.39
CA MET A 504 -13.34 26.64 -56.11
C MET A 504 -13.99 25.91 -57.30
N VAL A 505 -14.03 24.57 -57.27
CA VAL A 505 -15.25 23.69 -57.33
C VAL A 505 -14.87 22.23 -57.67
N GLY A 506 -15.53 21.23 -57.04
CA GLY A 506 -15.78 19.93 -57.68
C GLY A 506 -15.44 18.65 -56.92
N ALA A 507 -16.49 17.96 -56.44
CA ALA A 507 -16.49 16.59 -55.92
C ALA A 507 -17.75 15.88 -56.49
N GLU A 508 -17.91 14.55 -56.55
CA GLU A 508 -17.13 13.39 -56.06
C GLU A 508 -17.47 12.18 -56.99
N PRO A 509 -17.76 10.94 -56.52
CA PRO A 509 -16.92 9.91 -55.90
C PRO A 509 -16.80 8.64 -56.79
N ILE A 510 -16.17 7.56 -56.30
CA ILE A 510 -16.67 6.16 -56.36
C ILE A 510 -15.81 5.22 -55.48
N GLU A 511 -16.47 4.22 -54.90
CA GLU A 511 -16.01 3.22 -53.93
C GLU A 511 -15.04 2.16 -54.58
N MET A 512 -14.47 1.13 -53.92
CA MET A 512 -15.00 0.30 -52.82
C MET A 512 -13.97 -0.66 -52.17
N ARG A 513 -14.12 -0.85 -50.85
CA ARG A 513 -13.78 -2.00 -49.96
C ARG A 513 -12.56 -2.93 -50.17
N ALA A 514 -11.96 -3.29 -49.04
CA ALA A 514 -11.08 -4.43 -48.83
C ALA A 514 -11.82 -5.67 -48.28
N SER A 515 -11.25 -6.87 -48.47
CA SER A 515 -11.14 -7.92 -47.43
C SER A 515 -10.37 -9.16 -47.91
N LEU A 516 -9.51 -9.73 -47.05
CA LEU A 516 -9.11 -11.15 -46.96
C LEU A 516 -8.41 -11.77 -48.22
N ASP A 517 -7.53 -12.77 -48.16
CA ASP A 517 -7.26 -13.79 -47.13
C ASP A 517 -5.80 -14.31 -47.18
N ALA A 518 -5.45 -15.31 -46.37
CA ALA A 518 -4.06 -15.76 -46.12
C ALA A 518 -3.54 -16.96 -46.96
N SER A 519 -2.19 -17.08 -47.07
CA SER A 519 -1.40 -18.29 -47.41
C SER A 519 -1.58 -18.86 -48.85
N VAL A 520 -0.70 -19.67 -49.47
CA VAL A 520 0.45 -20.52 -49.05
C VAL A 520 1.61 -20.36 -50.07
N GLU A 521 2.78 -20.80 -49.61
CA GLU A 521 4.11 -21.02 -50.21
C GLU A 521 4.26 -21.40 -51.72
N ASP A 522 5.54 -21.27 -52.12
CA ASP A 522 6.28 -22.16 -53.03
C ASP A 522 6.41 -21.81 -54.53
N LEU A 523 7.50 -21.10 -54.86
CA LEU A 523 8.32 -21.46 -56.02
C LEU A 523 9.81 -21.18 -55.77
N LEU A 524 10.56 -22.23 -55.47
CA LEU A 524 12.02 -22.24 -55.32
C LEU A 524 12.78 -22.11 -56.66
N MET A 525 14.11 -21.89 -56.56
CA MET A 525 15.15 -22.02 -57.61
C MET A 525 15.30 -20.80 -58.57
N ARG A 526 16.51 -20.36 -59.00
CA ARG A 526 17.91 -20.67 -58.64
C ARG A 526 18.83 -19.50 -59.12
N PRO A 527 20.12 -19.43 -58.70
CA PRO A 527 20.97 -18.25 -58.90
C PRO A 527 21.86 -18.33 -60.16
N HIS A 528 22.36 -17.18 -60.60
CA HIS A 528 23.64 -17.07 -61.32
C HIS A 528 24.43 -15.86 -60.79
N ALA A 529 25.70 -16.09 -60.45
CA ALA A 529 26.60 -15.09 -59.88
C ALA A 529 27.63 -14.61 -60.91
N VAL A 530 28.07 -13.34 -60.82
CA VAL A 530 29.44 -12.92 -61.18
C VAL A 530 29.92 -11.79 -60.24
N TYR A 531 31.16 -11.96 -59.77
CA TYR A 531 32.02 -11.15 -58.93
C TYR A 531 32.04 -9.61 -59.08
N ALA A 532 32.12 -8.92 -57.93
CA ALA A 532 33.11 -7.86 -57.68
C ALA A 532 33.43 -7.77 -56.16
N THR A 533 34.70 -7.89 -55.78
CA THR A 533 35.15 -7.92 -54.37
C THR A 533 35.87 -6.64 -53.97
N GLY A 534 35.44 -5.95 -52.90
CA GLY A 534 36.15 -4.74 -52.42
C GLY A 534 35.80 -4.19 -51.03
N GLY A 535 34.54 -4.21 -50.57
CA GLY A 535 34.11 -3.43 -49.37
C GLY A 535 33.98 -4.17 -48.02
N TYR A 536 34.06 -5.50 -48.01
CA TYR A 536 33.43 -6.38 -46.99
C TYR A 536 34.04 -6.45 -45.56
N LYS A 537 34.73 -5.42 -45.05
CA LYS A 537 35.42 -5.50 -43.74
C LYS A 537 34.99 -4.52 -42.63
N LEU A 538 34.24 -3.44 -42.92
CA LEU A 538 33.68 -2.58 -41.86
C LEU A 538 32.17 -2.80 -41.64
N GLU A 539 31.37 -3.00 -42.70
CA GLU A 539 29.93 -3.27 -42.58
C GLU A 539 29.62 -4.50 -41.71
N LYS A 540 30.45 -5.56 -41.82
CA LYS A 540 30.28 -6.79 -41.05
C LYS A 540 30.37 -6.59 -39.53
N ILE A 541 31.05 -5.54 -39.05
CA ILE A 541 31.16 -5.31 -37.59
C ILE A 541 29.89 -4.64 -37.06
N HIS A 542 29.28 -3.71 -37.79
CA HIS A 542 28.01 -3.10 -37.37
C HIS A 542 26.83 -4.09 -37.45
N TRP A 543 26.68 -4.81 -38.55
CA TRP A 543 25.55 -5.74 -38.71
C TRP A 543 25.60 -6.92 -37.73
N THR A 544 26.78 -7.48 -37.44
CA THR A 544 26.93 -8.58 -36.46
C THR A 544 26.51 -8.17 -35.03
N ILE A 545 26.60 -6.88 -34.67
CA ILE A 545 26.17 -6.37 -33.36
C ILE A 545 24.65 -6.20 -33.28
N CYS A 546 23.99 -5.80 -34.38
CA CYS A 546 22.53 -5.79 -34.45
C CYS A 546 21.91 -7.20 -34.41
N ASP A 547 22.42 -8.12 -35.24
CA ASP A 547 21.84 -9.47 -35.37
C ASP A 547 22.02 -10.32 -34.10
N THR A 548 23.08 -10.07 -33.33
CA THR A 548 23.29 -10.72 -32.02
C THR A 548 22.36 -10.21 -30.91
N MET A 549 21.80 -8.99 -31.03
CA MET A 549 20.83 -8.44 -30.07
C MET A 549 19.37 -8.85 -30.38
N LEU A 550 18.99 -8.99 -31.65
CA LEU A 550 17.67 -9.53 -32.01
C LEU A 550 17.54 -11.04 -31.73
N SER A 551 18.60 -11.82 -32.00
CA SER A 551 18.56 -13.28 -31.81
C SER A 551 18.57 -13.71 -30.33
N SER A 552 19.08 -12.87 -29.44
CA SER A 552 19.20 -13.18 -28.00
C SER A 552 17.93 -12.92 -27.18
N THR A 553 16.97 -12.16 -27.71
CA THR A 553 15.69 -11.85 -27.03
C THR A 553 14.57 -12.84 -27.33
N LEU A 554 14.61 -13.53 -28.48
CA LEU A 554 13.56 -14.49 -28.91
C LEU A 554 13.86 -15.96 -28.58
N LEU A 555 15.12 -16.33 -28.35
CA LEU A 555 15.51 -17.71 -28.00
C LEU A 555 15.43 -18.02 -26.49
N LEU A 556 15.35 -17.00 -25.63
CA LEU A 556 15.29 -17.18 -24.18
C LEU A 556 13.88 -17.55 -23.68
N SER A 557 12.84 -17.14 -24.40
CA SER A 557 11.43 -17.35 -24.03
C SER A 557 10.90 -18.75 -24.39
N ALA A 558 11.50 -19.45 -25.35
CA ALA A 558 11.04 -20.77 -25.80
C ALA A 558 11.69 -21.98 -25.07
N LEU A 559 12.89 -21.83 -24.48
CA LEU A 559 13.59 -22.94 -23.81
C LEU A 559 13.23 -23.13 -22.32
N ILE A 560 12.39 -22.28 -21.73
CA ILE A 560 12.06 -22.29 -20.29
C ILE A 560 10.87 -23.22 -19.95
N ALA A 561 10.21 -23.83 -20.94
CA ALA A 561 9.09 -24.76 -20.75
C ALA A 561 9.46 -26.15 -20.15
N ALA A 562 10.61 -26.27 -19.46
CA ALA A 562 11.11 -27.50 -18.86
C ALA A 562 10.79 -27.59 -17.36
N THR A 563 9.52 -27.81 -16.99
CA THR A 563 9.04 -28.13 -15.61
C THR A 563 9.77 -27.39 -14.48
N GLN A 564 9.91 -26.07 -14.60
CA GLN A 564 10.56 -25.26 -13.58
C GLN A 564 9.65 -25.21 -12.33
N ALA A 565 10.22 -25.48 -11.16
CA ALA A 565 9.46 -25.42 -9.91
C ALA A 565 9.03 -23.99 -9.62
N ILE A 566 7.84 -23.81 -9.03
CA ILE A 566 7.38 -22.50 -8.59
C ILE A 566 8.18 -22.10 -7.35
N ASP A 567 9.14 -21.19 -7.50
CA ASP A 567 9.87 -20.61 -6.38
C ASP A 567 9.03 -19.51 -5.71
N VAL A 568 8.77 -19.63 -4.40
CA VAL A 568 7.99 -18.68 -3.59
C VAL A 568 8.69 -18.36 -2.27
N ASP A 569 8.28 -17.29 -1.59
CA ASP A 569 8.70 -17.02 -0.21
C ASP A 569 7.96 -17.94 0.77
N VAL A 570 6.62 -18.01 0.65
CA VAL A 570 5.76 -18.81 1.54
C VAL A 570 4.80 -19.68 0.74
N ALA A 571 4.83 -20.99 0.99
CA ALA A 571 3.75 -21.89 0.58
C ALA A 571 2.75 -22.04 1.73
N VAL A 572 1.47 -21.80 1.47
CA VAL A 572 0.37 -21.92 2.43
C VAL A 572 -0.45 -23.16 2.11
N VAL A 573 -0.65 -24.04 3.09
CA VAL A 573 -1.47 -25.25 2.94
C VAL A 573 -2.78 -25.07 3.69
N GLY A 574 -3.88 -25.18 2.95
CA GLY A 574 -5.23 -24.76 3.36
C GLY A 574 -5.49 -23.29 3.00
N GLY A 575 -6.62 -23.05 2.33
CA GLY A 575 -7.22 -21.76 2.02
C GLY A 575 -8.47 -21.45 2.86
N GLY A 576 -8.66 -22.18 3.96
CA GLY A 576 -9.69 -21.90 4.97
C GLY A 576 -9.43 -20.61 5.77
N GLY A 577 -10.22 -20.37 6.83
CA GLY A 577 -10.20 -19.12 7.61
C GLY A 577 -8.80 -18.54 7.90
N SER A 578 -7.90 -19.33 8.50
CA SER A 578 -6.52 -18.89 8.74
C SER A 578 -5.68 -18.73 7.47
N GLY A 579 -5.77 -19.66 6.52
CA GLY A 579 -4.90 -19.69 5.33
C GLY A 579 -5.27 -18.65 4.27
N GLY A 580 -6.57 -18.43 4.03
CA GLY A 580 -7.05 -17.36 3.15
C GLY A 580 -6.71 -15.97 3.71
N TYR A 581 -6.87 -15.77 5.01
CA TYR A 581 -6.40 -14.55 5.68
C TYR A 581 -4.88 -14.40 5.55
N ALA A 582 -4.11 -15.44 5.88
CA ALA A 582 -2.65 -15.42 5.78
C ALA A 582 -2.15 -15.07 4.39
N ALA A 583 -2.74 -15.66 3.35
CA ALA A 583 -2.37 -15.42 1.96
C ALA A 583 -2.56 -13.95 1.56
N VAL A 584 -3.70 -13.34 1.91
CA VAL A 584 -3.94 -11.91 1.66
C VAL A 584 -2.95 -11.05 2.43
N GLN A 585 -2.71 -11.31 3.73
CA GLN A 585 -1.73 -10.52 4.50
C GLN A 585 -0.32 -10.64 3.91
N LEU A 586 0.14 -11.87 3.62
CA LEU A 586 1.47 -12.15 3.09
C LEU A 586 1.74 -11.44 1.78
N ARG A 587 0.76 -11.41 0.87
CA ARG A 587 0.93 -10.80 -0.44
C ARG A 587 0.75 -9.28 -0.40
N GLU A 588 -0.38 -8.80 0.14
CA GLU A 588 -0.76 -7.38 0.07
C GLU A 588 0.02 -6.51 1.06
N ASN A 589 0.25 -7.00 2.29
CA ASN A 589 0.81 -6.20 3.37
C ASN A 589 2.29 -6.48 3.62
N TYR A 590 2.76 -7.71 3.34
CA TYR A 590 4.17 -8.09 3.49
C TYR A 590 4.93 -8.23 2.16
N GLY A 591 4.28 -8.03 1.01
CA GLY A 591 4.91 -8.05 -0.32
C GLY A 591 5.59 -9.38 -0.69
N LYS A 592 5.17 -10.51 -0.07
CA LYS A 592 5.79 -11.82 -0.25
C LYS A 592 5.18 -12.56 -1.43
N LYS A 593 6.02 -13.23 -2.20
CA LYS A 593 5.56 -14.16 -3.24
C LYS A 593 5.03 -15.42 -2.57
N ILE A 594 3.78 -15.78 -2.87
CA ILE A 594 3.11 -16.92 -2.22
C ILE A 594 2.55 -17.93 -3.21
N VAL A 595 2.15 -19.08 -2.67
CA VAL A 595 1.20 -20.00 -3.30
C VAL A 595 0.33 -20.65 -2.22
N VAL A 596 -0.96 -20.74 -2.46
CA VAL A 596 -1.94 -21.40 -1.59
C VAL A 596 -2.33 -22.74 -2.21
N ILE A 597 -2.31 -23.81 -1.43
CA ILE A 597 -2.80 -25.15 -1.84
C ILE A 597 -4.11 -25.39 -1.10
N GLU A 598 -5.23 -25.44 -1.83
CA GLU A 598 -6.58 -25.68 -1.30
C GLU A 598 -7.20 -26.90 -1.98
N LYS A 599 -7.82 -27.77 -1.18
CA LYS A 599 -8.46 -29.02 -1.61
C LYS A 599 -9.85 -28.80 -2.20
N GLN A 600 -10.56 -27.77 -1.74
CA GLN A 600 -11.84 -27.34 -2.30
C GLN A 600 -11.64 -26.47 -3.56
N ASN A 601 -12.73 -26.17 -4.26
CA ASN A 601 -12.79 -25.24 -5.38
C ASN A 601 -13.06 -23.78 -4.93
N GLN A 602 -12.92 -23.49 -3.64
CA GLN A 602 -13.22 -22.20 -3.01
C GLN A 602 -12.34 -21.95 -1.78
N LEU A 603 -12.19 -20.69 -1.37
CA LEU A 603 -11.58 -20.30 -0.09
C LEU A 603 -12.62 -20.23 1.03
N GLY A 604 -12.14 -20.19 2.28
CA GLY A 604 -12.96 -19.92 3.48
C GLY A 604 -13.22 -21.10 4.39
N GLY A 605 -13.10 -22.34 3.88
CA GLY A 605 -13.17 -23.56 4.69
C GLY A 605 -14.55 -23.73 5.33
N HIS A 606 -14.65 -23.59 6.66
CA HIS A 606 -15.92 -23.71 7.40
C HIS A 606 -16.86 -22.51 7.22
N ALA A 607 -16.43 -21.41 6.59
CA ALA A 607 -17.35 -20.37 6.13
C ALA A 607 -18.01 -20.82 4.83
N GLN A 608 -19.26 -21.31 4.90
CA GLN A 608 -19.97 -21.89 3.75
C GLN A 608 -21.43 -21.45 3.70
N SER A 609 -21.89 -21.19 2.47
CA SER A 609 -23.26 -20.83 2.11
C SER A 609 -23.83 -21.81 1.10
N TRP A 610 -25.11 -22.14 1.22
CA TRP A 610 -25.90 -22.75 0.15
C TRP A 610 -26.61 -21.64 -0.61
N TYR A 611 -26.61 -21.69 -1.95
CA TYR A 611 -27.33 -20.75 -2.79
C TYR A 611 -28.60 -21.40 -3.31
N ASP A 612 -29.74 -20.75 -3.09
CA ASP A 612 -31.00 -21.13 -3.70
C ASP A 612 -30.87 -21.01 -5.24
N PRO A 613 -31.01 -22.11 -6.01
CA PRO A 613 -30.74 -22.11 -7.44
C PRO A 613 -31.76 -21.29 -8.25
N VAL A 614 -32.88 -20.89 -7.66
CA VAL A 614 -33.91 -20.07 -8.30
C VAL A 614 -33.75 -18.59 -7.94
N THR A 615 -33.48 -18.28 -6.67
CA THR A 615 -33.42 -16.88 -6.18
C THR A 615 -32.01 -16.31 -6.08
N GLY A 616 -30.97 -17.15 -6.13
CA GLY A 616 -29.58 -16.76 -5.88
C GLY A 616 -29.27 -16.39 -4.43
N LYS A 617 -30.25 -16.45 -3.51
CA LYS A 617 -30.06 -16.07 -2.12
C LYS A 617 -29.17 -17.07 -1.38
N ALA A 618 -28.18 -16.55 -0.66
CA ALA A 618 -27.29 -17.31 0.20
C ALA A 618 -27.95 -17.69 1.54
N TYR A 619 -27.61 -18.88 2.03
CA TYR A 619 -27.99 -19.41 3.34
C TYR A 619 -26.76 -20.02 4.01
N ASN A 620 -26.20 -19.29 4.99
CA ASN A 620 -25.02 -19.72 5.74
C ASN A 620 -25.34 -21.00 6.55
N TYR A 621 -24.46 -22.00 6.50
CA TYR A 621 -24.58 -23.24 7.29
C TYR A 621 -23.31 -23.62 8.05
N GLY A 622 -22.31 -22.76 8.02
CA GLY A 622 -21.04 -22.91 8.72
C GLY A 622 -20.80 -21.76 9.71
N VAL A 623 -19.92 -20.82 9.36
CA VAL A 623 -19.78 -19.54 10.08
C VAL A 623 -21.05 -18.70 9.87
N ASP A 624 -21.78 -18.39 10.95
CA ASP A 624 -22.98 -17.53 10.92
C ASP A 624 -22.66 -16.05 11.25
N ALA A 625 -21.55 -15.75 11.91
CA ALA A 625 -21.15 -14.39 12.30
C ALA A 625 -19.62 -14.24 12.44
N PHE A 626 -19.14 -12.99 12.40
CA PHE A 626 -17.73 -12.62 12.64
C PHE A 626 -17.61 -11.74 13.89
N THR A 627 -16.73 -12.12 14.80
CA THR A 627 -16.49 -11.43 16.08
C THR A 627 -15.90 -10.04 15.85
N ASN A 628 -16.44 -9.02 16.53
CA ASN A 628 -16.14 -7.61 16.28
C ASN A 628 -14.87 -7.14 17.00
N ILE A 629 -13.71 -7.37 16.39
CA ILE A 629 -12.40 -6.87 16.83
C ILE A 629 -11.60 -6.31 15.65
N THR A 630 -10.58 -5.50 15.92
CA THR A 630 -9.74 -4.79 14.92
C THR A 630 -9.38 -5.65 13.70
N VAL A 631 -8.81 -6.84 13.90
CA VAL A 631 -8.38 -7.72 12.79
C VAL A 631 -9.49 -8.12 11.83
N SER A 632 -10.75 -8.24 12.28
CA SER A 632 -11.88 -8.52 11.38
C SER A 632 -12.37 -7.28 10.67
N ILE A 633 -12.49 -6.15 11.37
CA ILE A 633 -12.87 -4.86 10.78
C ILE A 633 -11.92 -4.50 9.64
N ASP A 634 -10.61 -4.61 9.87
CA ASP A 634 -9.58 -4.25 8.90
C ASP A 634 -9.53 -5.24 7.72
N PHE A 635 -9.71 -6.54 7.94
CA PHE A 635 -9.74 -7.53 6.86
C PHE A 635 -10.97 -7.35 5.95
N PHE A 636 -12.15 -7.11 6.53
CA PHE A 636 -13.36 -6.77 5.78
C PHE A 636 -13.20 -5.50 4.95
N LYS A 637 -12.59 -4.47 5.54
CA LYS A 637 -12.28 -3.18 4.91
C LYS A 637 -11.25 -3.31 3.78
N GLN A 638 -10.17 -4.08 3.99
CA GLN A 638 -9.15 -4.40 2.97
C GLN A 638 -9.78 -5.05 1.74
N LEU A 639 -10.71 -6.00 1.95
CA LEU A 639 -11.42 -6.70 0.89
C LEU A 639 -12.67 -5.96 0.37
N LYS A 640 -12.93 -4.74 0.86
CA LYS A 640 -14.06 -3.87 0.48
C LYS A 640 -15.43 -4.56 0.60
N VAL A 641 -15.61 -5.31 1.69
CA VAL A 641 -16.89 -5.94 2.08
C VAL A 641 -17.57 -5.05 3.13
N PRO A 642 -18.76 -4.49 2.84
CA PRO A 642 -19.48 -3.69 3.82
C PRO A 642 -20.02 -4.59 4.95
N ILE A 643 -19.80 -4.17 6.20
CA ILE A 643 -20.28 -4.88 7.40
C ILE A 643 -21.61 -4.30 7.89
N GLY A 644 -22.45 -5.15 8.48
CA GLY A 644 -23.75 -4.81 9.02
C GLY A 644 -24.15 -5.68 10.23
N PRO A 645 -25.28 -5.37 10.87
CA PRO A 645 -25.80 -6.15 11.99
C PRO A 645 -26.20 -7.57 11.53
N LEU A 646 -26.24 -8.49 12.49
CA LEU A 646 -26.67 -9.87 12.25
C LEU A 646 -28.13 -9.93 11.79
N GLN A 647 -28.38 -10.71 10.74
CA GLN A 647 -29.71 -10.89 10.16
C GLN A 647 -30.35 -12.16 10.71
N PHE A 648 -31.22 -12.00 11.71
CA PHE A 648 -31.96 -13.11 12.32
C PHE A 648 -33.32 -13.31 11.63
N VAL A 649 -33.68 -14.56 11.38
CA VAL A 649 -35.05 -14.94 11.02
C VAL A 649 -35.79 -15.25 12.31
N ALA A 650 -36.77 -14.42 12.66
CA ALA A 650 -37.66 -14.69 13.79
C ALA A 650 -38.50 -15.94 13.49
N ALA A 651 -38.47 -16.90 14.41
CA ALA A 651 -39.21 -18.15 14.31
C ALA A 651 -39.58 -18.66 15.70
N GLU A 652 -40.66 -19.43 15.79
CA GLU A 652 -41.01 -20.20 16.98
C GLU A 652 -39.89 -21.22 17.29
N LYS A 653 -39.68 -21.53 18.57
CA LYS A 653 -38.74 -22.56 19.01
C LYS A 653 -39.50 -23.71 19.66
N LEU A 654 -39.36 -24.91 19.11
CA LEU A 654 -39.79 -26.16 19.70
C LEU A 654 -38.62 -26.80 20.45
N TYR A 655 -38.83 -27.14 21.72
CA TYR A 655 -37.88 -27.89 22.53
C TYR A 655 -38.31 -29.36 22.54
N VAL A 656 -37.44 -30.24 22.07
CA VAL A 656 -37.74 -31.64 21.81
C VAL A 656 -36.55 -32.50 22.20
N ASP A 657 -36.78 -33.65 22.82
CA ASP A 657 -35.75 -34.69 22.91
C ASP A 657 -35.68 -35.40 21.55
N LEU A 658 -34.59 -35.21 20.80
CA LEU A 658 -34.44 -35.85 19.49
C LEU A 658 -34.18 -37.36 19.58
N GLU A 659 -33.91 -37.93 20.77
CA GLU A 659 -33.73 -39.38 20.96
C GLU A 659 -35.06 -40.14 20.84
N ASP A 660 -36.17 -39.55 21.30
CA ASP A 660 -37.51 -40.16 21.26
C ASP A 660 -38.59 -39.33 20.52
N GLY A 661 -38.24 -38.11 20.10
CA GLY A 661 -39.07 -37.21 19.31
C GLY A 661 -40.08 -36.38 20.10
N LYS A 662 -40.18 -36.52 21.42
CA LYS A 662 -41.24 -35.86 22.22
C LYS A 662 -40.87 -34.43 22.64
N THR A 663 -41.87 -33.56 22.68
CA THR A 663 -41.72 -32.21 23.22
C THR A 663 -41.32 -32.22 24.70
N VAL A 664 -40.46 -31.29 25.09
CA VAL A 664 -39.98 -31.11 26.46
C VAL A 664 -40.47 -29.76 26.99
N ASP A 665 -41.06 -29.76 28.19
CA ASP A 665 -41.50 -28.55 28.90
C ASP A 665 -40.29 -27.78 29.46
N TYR A 666 -39.51 -27.20 28.55
CA TYR A 666 -38.30 -26.46 28.83
C TYR A 666 -38.57 -24.95 28.81
N THR A 667 -38.34 -24.31 29.96
CA THR A 667 -38.34 -22.84 30.07
C THR A 667 -36.90 -22.33 29.89
N PRO A 668 -36.58 -21.61 28.80
CA PRO A 668 -35.27 -20.98 28.64
C PRO A 668 -35.04 -19.89 29.71
N PRO A 669 -33.78 -19.52 30.02
CA PRO A 669 -33.49 -18.43 30.94
C PRO A 669 -34.10 -17.12 30.44
N THR A 670 -34.57 -16.27 31.35
CA THR A 670 -35.05 -14.94 30.98
C THR A 670 -33.91 -14.10 30.42
N THR A 671 -34.23 -13.08 29.62
CA THR A 671 -33.24 -12.15 29.06
C THR A 671 -32.32 -11.54 30.13
N LYS A 672 -32.86 -11.31 31.34
CA LYS A 672 -32.06 -10.81 32.46
C LYS A 672 -31.15 -11.88 33.06
N GLU A 673 -31.65 -13.08 33.35
CA GLU A 673 -30.83 -14.15 33.91
C GLU A 673 -29.69 -14.56 32.97
N ALA A 674 -29.98 -14.66 31.67
CA ALA A 674 -28.98 -14.92 30.65
C ALA A 674 -27.93 -13.79 30.59
N ALA A 675 -28.34 -12.52 30.61
CA ALA A 675 -27.42 -11.38 30.61
C ALA A 675 -26.54 -11.31 31.87
N ASP A 676 -27.14 -11.45 33.05
CA ASP A 676 -26.41 -11.43 34.34
C ASP A 676 -25.40 -12.59 34.41
N ALA A 677 -25.79 -13.81 34.00
CA ALA A 677 -24.91 -14.97 33.93
C ALA A 677 -23.81 -14.83 32.87
N MET A 678 -24.09 -14.14 31.76
CA MET A 678 -23.10 -13.88 30.71
C MET A 678 -22.08 -12.82 31.10
N GLU A 679 -22.46 -11.81 31.89
CA GLU A 679 -21.49 -10.88 32.47
C GLU A 679 -20.58 -11.60 33.48
N ASN A 680 -21.14 -12.46 34.35
CA ASN A 680 -20.34 -13.28 35.27
C ASN A 680 -19.29 -14.14 34.53
N TYR A 681 -19.67 -14.77 33.41
CA TYR A 681 -18.73 -15.49 32.53
C TYR A 681 -17.71 -14.55 31.88
N ARG A 682 -18.14 -13.40 31.35
CA ARG A 682 -17.29 -12.38 30.71
C ARG A 682 -16.22 -11.85 31.65
N GLU A 683 -16.55 -11.53 32.89
CA GLU A 683 -15.59 -11.13 33.92
C GLU A 683 -14.50 -12.19 34.13
N GLN A 684 -14.86 -13.47 34.18
CA GLN A 684 -13.89 -14.55 34.34
C GLN A 684 -13.09 -14.79 33.06
N TRP A 685 -13.72 -14.63 31.89
CA TRP A 685 -13.07 -14.81 30.59
C TRP A 685 -11.92 -13.81 30.42
N LEU A 686 -12.15 -12.53 30.75
CA LEU A 686 -11.15 -11.47 30.63
C LEU A 686 -9.90 -11.71 31.47
N LYS A 687 -9.99 -12.40 32.62
CA LYS A 687 -8.84 -12.73 33.49
C LYS A 687 -7.76 -13.58 32.81
N TYR A 688 -8.10 -14.30 31.75
CA TYR A 688 -7.20 -15.25 31.09
C TYR A 688 -6.79 -14.84 29.67
N ALA A 689 -7.25 -13.66 29.20
CA ALA A 689 -6.94 -13.15 27.86
C ALA A 689 -5.43 -13.07 27.60
N ASP A 690 -4.66 -12.47 28.52
CA ASP A 690 -3.21 -12.24 28.36
C ASP A 690 -2.35 -13.51 28.28
N ILE A 691 -2.86 -14.65 28.74
CA ILE A 691 -2.13 -15.95 28.70
C ILE A 691 -2.63 -16.89 27.59
N LEU A 692 -3.74 -16.54 26.92
CA LEU A 692 -4.36 -17.33 25.86
C LEU A 692 -4.32 -16.65 24.50
N LEU A 693 -4.38 -15.30 24.43
CA LEU A 693 -4.34 -14.48 23.22
C LEU A 693 -2.98 -13.80 22.97
N PRO A 694 -2.69 -13.40 21.71
CA PRO A 694 -3.28 -13.96 20.49
C PRO A 694 -2.80 -15.41 20.27
N THR A 695 -1.83 -15.88 21.05
CA THR A 695 -1.34 -17.27 21.07
C THR A 695 -1.17 -17.72 22.52
N SER A 696 -1.38 -19.01 22.80
CA SER A 696 -1.13 -19.56 24.15
C SER A 696 0.37 -19.74 24.47
N LYS A 697 1.25 -18.84 23.99
CA LYS A 697 2.72 -18.86 24.11
C LYS A 697 3.20 -18.69 25.55
N HIS A 698 2.46 -17.89 26.34
CA HIS A 698 2.75 -17.60 27.74
C HIS A 698 1.94 -18.48 28.73
N PHE A 699 1.27 -19.52 28.22
CA PHE A 699 0.46 -20.39 29.07
C PHE A 699 1.34 -21.13 30.12
N PRO A 700 0.99 -21.08 31.41
CA PRO A 700 1.77 -21.69 32.49
C PRO A 700 1.81 -23.24 32.42
N ARG A 701 2.66 -23.84 33.26
CA ARG A 701 2.84 -25.31 33.37
C ARG A 701 2.79 -25.78 34.82
N GLY A 702 2.55 -27.08 35.02
CA GLY A 702 2.45 -27.70 36.34
C GLY A 702 1.34 -27.06 37.19
N ASP A 703 1.59 -26.91 38.48
CA ASP A 703 0.64 -26.33 39.44
C ASP A 703 0.41 -24.82 39.26
N LYS A 704 1.13 -24.17 38.32
CA LYS A 704 0.90 -22.77 37.95
C LYS A 704 -0.24 -22.60 36.93
N VAL A 705 -0.80 -23.69 36.39
CA VAL A 705 -1.99 -23.60 35.52
C VAL A 705 -3.19 -23.16 36.37
N PRO A 706 -3.89 -22.06 36.03
CA PRO A 706 -5.03 -21.58 36.82
C PRO A 706 -6.07 -22.68 37.04
N SER A 707 -6.41 -22.95 38.30
CA SER A 707 -7.34 -24.03 38.67
C SER A 707 -8.69 -23.91 37.98
N ASP A 708 -9.16 -22.68 37.75
CA ASP A 708 -10.47 -22.42 37.17
C ASP A 708 -10.56 -22.81 35.70
N LEU A 709 -9.45 -22.71 34.95
CA LEU A 709 -9.37 -23.18 33.56
C LEU A 709 -9.43 -24.72 33.48
N LEU A 710 -9.18 -25.41 34.59
CA LEU A 710 -9.15 -26.87 34.71
C LEU A 710 -10.44 -27.45 35.31
N LEU A 711 -11.38 -26.62 35.74
CA LEU A 711 -12.71 -27.05 36.16
C LEU A 711 -13.51 -27.56 34.95
N SER A 712 -14.40 -28.52 35.16
CA SER A 712 -15.47 -28.78 34.19
C SER A 712 -16.35 -27.53 34.02
N TRP A 713 -17.00 -27.37 32.87
CA TRP A 713 -17.94 -26.26 32.67
C TRP A 713 -19.02 -26.22 33.76
N TYR A 714 -19.52 -27.39 34.18
CA TYR A 714 -20.52 -27.55 35.24
C TYR A 714 -20.06 -26.96 36.59
N GLU A 715 -18.84 -27.30 37.04
CA GLU A 715 -18.29 -26.79 38.30
C GLU A 715 -17.97 -25.30 38.19
N PHE A 716 -17.43 -24.86 37.06
CA PHE A 716 -17.09 -23.48 36.79
C PHE A 716 -18.35 -22.58 36.80
N ALA A 717 -19.39 -22.98 36.06
CA ALA A 717 -20.63 -22.23 35.94
C ALA A 717 -21.28 -22.04 37.31
N ARG A 718 -21.35 -23.10 38.13
CA ARG A 718 -21.85 -23.03 39.51
C ARG A 718 -21.01 -22.16 40.43
N LYS A 719 -19.67 -22.23 40.32
CA LYS A 719 -18.75 -21.41 41.11
C LYS A 719 -18.97 -19.91 40.87
N TYR A 720 -19.31 -19.53 39.63
CA TYR A 720 -19.40 -18.13 39.20
C TYR A 720 -20.82 -17.65 38.86
N LYS A 721 -21.88 -18.44 39.13
CA LYS A 721 -23.28 -18.10 38.80
C LYS A 721 -23.48 -17.81 37.31
N ALA A 722 -22.89 -18.64 36.46
CA ALA A 722 -22.93 -18.54 35.00
C ALA A 722 -23.77 -19.65 34.35
N GLU A 723 -24.57 -20.41 35.10
CA GLU A 723 -25.35 -21.54 34.58
C GLU A 723 -26.32 -21.12 33.48
N ALA A 724 -27.03 -20.00 33.66
CA ALA A 724 -27.99 -19.45 32.70
C ALA A 724 -27.34 -18.88 31.41
N ALA A 725 -26.01 -18.82 31.33
CA ALA A 725 -25.29 -18.53 30.08
C ALA A 725 -25.17 -19.76 29.17
N SER A 726 -25.22 -20.96 29.73
CA SER A 726 -24.97 -22.21 29.00
C SER A 726 -25.88 -22.40 27.77
N PRO A 727 -27.19 -22.06 27.80
CA PRO A 727 -28.04 -22.14 26.62
C PRO A 727 -27.57 -21.20 25.48
N SER A 728 -27.12 -19.99 25.80
CA SER A 728 -26.56 -19.05 24.81
C SER A 728 -25.23 -19.54 24.23
N ILE A 729 -24.36 -20.13 25.07
CA ILE A 729 -23.12 -20.78 24.63
C ILE A 729 -23.47 -21.95 23.68
N TRP A 730 -24.40 -22.82 24.07
CA TRP A 730 -24.84 -23.97 23.27
C TRP A 730 -25.40 -23.56 21.91
N GLU A 731 -26.35 -22.62 21.86
CA GLU A 731 -26.95 -22.14 20.60
C GLU A 731 -25.94 -21.47 19.66
N THR A 732 -24.89 -20.86 20.21
CA THR A 732 -23.88 -20.12 19.42
C THR A 732 -22.78 -21.02 18.88
N VAL A 733 -22.27 -21.96 19.70
CA VAL A 733 -21.04 -22.72 19.38
C VAL A 733 -21.16 -24.24 19.42
N VAL A 734 -22.20 -24.79 20.06
CA VAL A 734 -22.43 -26.26 20.21
C VAL A 734 -21.18 -27.02 20.68
N VAL A 735 -20.45 -26.44 21.64
CA VAL A 735 -19.39 -27.17 22.37
C VAL A 735 -20.03 -28.22 23.27
N ASP A 736 -19.39 -29.38 23.42
CA ASP A 736 -19.86 -30.49 24.27
C ASP A 736 -19.69 -30.14 25.77
N LEU A 737 -20.66 -29.39 26.31
CA LEU A 737 -20.65 -28.87 27.68
C LEU A 737 -20.69 -29.97 28.75
N ASN A 738 -21.09 -31.20 28.42
CA ASN A 738 -21.05 -32.35 29.33
C ASN A 738 -19.60 -32.77 29.66
N THR A 739 -18.66 -32.54 28.75
CA THR A 739 -17.27 -33.01 28.89
C THR A 739 -16.20 -31.94 28.64
N ALA A 740 -16.61 -30.68 28.45
CA ALA A 740 -15.73 -29.53 28.30
C ALA A 740 -15.15 -29.06 29.64
N LEU A 741 -13.86 -28.70 29.64
CA LEU A 741 -13.27 -27.86 30.68
C LEU A 741 -13.57 -26.38 30.40
N MET A 742 -13.45 -25.53 31.42
CA MET A 742 -13.57 -24.08 31.26
C MET A 742 -12.65 -23.53 30.17
N ILE A 743 -11.41 -24.04 30.04
CA ILE A 743 -10.52 -23.62 28.94
C ILE A 743 -11.06 -23.94 27.54
N ASP A 744 -11.84 -25.01 27.39
CA ASP A 744 -12.45 -25.41 26.12
C ASP A 744 -13.60 -24.45 25.77
N VAL A 745 -14.41 -24.06 26.77
CA VAL A 745 -15.51 -23.08 26.61
C VAL A 745 -14.99 -21.66 26.40
N TRP A 746 -13.97 -21.26 27.19
CA TRP A 746 -13.23 -20.01 27.02
C TRP A 746 -12.73 -19.87 25.58
N LYS A 747 -12.16 -20.96 25.05
CA LYS A 747 -11.77 -21.03 23.64
C LYS A 747 -13.00 -21.01 22.74
N ALA A 748 -14.06 -21.74 22.99
CA ALA A 748 -15.19 -21.83 22.08
C ALA A 748 -15.82 -20.45 21.73
N TRP A 749 -16.01 -19.55 22.70
CA TRP A 749 -16.66 -18.25 22.45
C TRP A 749 -16.10 -17.10 23.31
N ASN A 750 -15.84 -15.96 22.66
CA ASN A 750 -15.50 -14.69 23.30
C ASN A 750 -16.77 -13.86 23.62
N PRO A 751 -17.15 -13.69 24.89
CA PRO A 751 -18.34 -12.93 25.31
C PRO A 751 -18.10 -11.41 25.43
N SER A 752 -16.85 -10.95 25.25
CA SER A 752 -16.48 -9.57 25.63
C SER A 752 -16.82 -8.51 24.58
N VAL A 753 -17.19 -8.93 23.36
CA VAL A 753 -17.47 -8.09 22.20
C VAL A 753 -18.68 -8.63 21.44
N GLY A 754 -19.33 -7.76 20.64
CA GLY A 754 -20.39 -8.18 19.72
C GLY A 754 -19.87 -8.86 18.46
N SER A 755 -20.77 -9.15 17.53
CA SER A 755 -20.46 -9.75 16.21
C SER A 755 -21.20 -9.06 15.08
N PHE A 756 -20.70 -9.19 13.86
CA PHE A 756 -21.26 -8.63 12.64
C PHE A 756 -21.26 -9.66 11.49
N GLN A 757 -21.84 -9.28 10.35
CA GLN A 757 -21.82 -10.04 9.11
C GLN A 757 -21.68 -9.09 7.90
N PRO A 758 -21.41 -9.58 6.67
CA PRO A 758 -21.58 -8.78 5.46
C PRO A 758 -23.00 -8.23 5.34
N VAL A 759 -23.17 -7.03 4.78
CA VAL A 759 -24.50 -6.44 4.52
C VAL A 759 -25.34 -7.32 3.57
N SER A 760 -24.69 -8.05 2.67
CA SER A 760 -25.32 -9.05 1.78
C SER A 760 -25.93 -10.24 2.51
N GLY A 761 -25.48 -10.53 3.74
CA GLY A 761 -25.83 -11.72 4.50
C GLY A 761 -25.13 -13.01 4.06
N ASP A 762 -24.28 -12.97 3.02
CA ASP A 762 -23.49 -14.12 2.58
C ASP A 762 -22.10 -14.10 3.21
N ASN A 763 -21.88 -14.92 4.25
CA ASN A 763 -20.61 -14.97 4.98
C ASN A 763 -19.45 -15.53 4.14
N THR A 764 -19.69 -16.01 2.92
CA THR A 764 -18.62 -16.36 1.97
C THR A 764 -18.16 -15.18 1.11
N GLU A 765 -18.86 -14.04 1.08
CA GLU A 765 -18.51 -12.89 0.23
C GLU A 765 -17.05 -12.47 0.44
N ILE A 766 -16.59 -12.42 1.69
CA ILE A 766 -15.21 -12.06 2.02
C ILE A 766 -14.19 -13.02 1.38
N TRP A 767 -14.49 -14.32 1.32
CA TRP A 767 -13.63 -15.31 0.70
C TRP A 767 -13.68 -15.27 -0.82
N GLN A 768 -14.81 -14.91 -1.41
CA GLN A 768 -14.91 -14.64 -2.85
C GLN A 768 -14.06 -13.41 -3.25
N LYS A 769 -14.04 -12.36 -2.43
CA LYS A 769 -13.18 -11.17 -2.65
C LYS A 769 -11.70 -11.54 -2.48
N ALA A 770 -11.35 -12.30 -1.44
CA ALA A 770 -10.00 -12.81 -1.23
C ALA A 770 -9.55 -13.70 -2.40
N ALA A 771 -10.41 -14.60 -2.90
CA ALA A 771 -10.14 -15.45 -4.04
C ALA A 771 -9.90 -14.64 -5.33
N LYS A 772 -10.73 -13.63 -5.59
CA LYS A 772 -10.56 -12.71 -6.73
C LYS A 772 -9.27 -11.89 -6.63
N LEU A 773 -8.89 -11.48 -5.42
CA LEU A 773 -7.64 -10.78 -5.15
C LEU A 773 -6.44 -11.69 -5.40
N LEU A 774 -6.41 -12.88 -4.78
CA LEU A 774 -5.32 -13.85 -4.87
C LEU A 774 -5.15 -14.45 -6.28
N GLY A 775 -6.25 -14.66 -7.03
CA GLY A 775 -6.20 -15.06 -8.43
C GLY A 775 -5.38 -16.33 -8.68
N LYS A 776 -4.32 -16.21 -9.49
CA LYS A 776 -3.44 -17.32 -9.89
C LYS A 776 -2.55 -17.86 -8.77
N ASP A 777 -2.50 -17.19 -7.62
CA ASP A 777 -1.66 -17.60 -6.49
C ASP A 777 -2.32 -18.74 -5.68
N VAL A 778 -3.54 -19.16 -6.04
CA VAL A 778 -4.26 -20.28 -5.42
C VAL A 778 -4.34 -21.48 -6.37
N LEU A 779 -3.85 -22.62 -5.91
CA LEU A 779 -4.04 -23.94 -6.51
C LEU A 779 -5.26 -24.60 -5.83
N TYR A 780 -6.43 -24.44 -6.45
CA TYR A 780 -7.66 -25.10 -6.03
C TYR A 780 -7.66 -26.60 -6.39
N GLU A 781 -8.55 -27.36 -5.75
CA GLU A 781 -8.75 -28.79 -5.99
C GLU A 781 -7.44 -29.59 -6.00
N SER A 782 -6.52 -29.22 -5.11
CA SER A 782 -5.13 -29.64 -5.08
C SER A 782 -4.68 -30.08 -3.69
N GLU A 783 -3.85 -31.12 -3.62
CA GLU A 783 -3.35 -31.69 -2.37
C GLU A 783 -1.81 -31.83 -2.39
N VAL A 784 -1.18 -31.67 -1.22
CA VAL A 784 0.24 -31.98 -1.04
C VAL A 784 0.43 -33.49 -0.94
N VAL A 785 1.23 -34.07 -1.83
CA VAL A 785 1.48 -35.53 -1.89
C VAL A 785 2.91 -35.92 -1.52
N SER A 786 3.82 -34.94 -1.42
CA SER A 786 5.15 -35.14 -0.86
C SER A 786 5.77 -33.81 -0.46
N THR A 787 6.50 -33.80 0.66
CA THR A 787 7.19 -32.63 1.19
C THR A 787 8.61 -33.04 1.60
N LYS A 788 9.57 -32.13 1.43
CA LYS A 788 10.91 -32.25 2.01
C LYS A 788 11.27 -30.97 2.77
N ARG A 789 11.42 -31.05 4.08
CA ARG A 789 11.57 -29.88 4.98
C ARG A 789 12.98 -29.78 5.56
N THR A 790 13.62 -28.62 5.40
CA THR A 790 15.00 -28.37 5.84
C THR A 790 15.13 -27.02 6.53
N LYS A 791 16.26 -26.74 7.22
CA LYS A 791 16.49 -25.42 7.85
C LYS A 791 16.63 -24.26 6.84
N SER A 792 16.88 -24.56 5.57
CA SER A 792 17.09 -23.58 4.50
C SER A 792 15.85 -23.37 3.60
N GLY A 793 14.74 -24.07 3.87
CA GLY A 793 13.53 -24.03 3.04
C GLY A 793 12.89 -25.40 2.84
N VAL A 794 11.83 -25.40 2.04
CA VAL A 794 10.91 -26.52 1.84
C VAL A 794 10.71 -26.78 0.35
N LYS A 795 10.54 -28.05 -0.03
CA LYS A 795 10.11 -28.45 -1.37
C LYS A 795 8.82 -29.25 -1.27
N LEU A 796 7.82 -28.90 -2.06
CA LEU A 796 6.51 -29.57 -2.13
C LEU A 796 6.30 -30.19 -3.52
N VAL A 797 5.58 -31.30 -3.54
CA VAL A 797 4.96 -31.90 -4.71
C VAL A 797 3.45 -31.85 -4.46
N VAL A 798 2.75 -31.13 -5.32
CA VAL A 798 1.29 -30.91 -5.25
C VAL A 798 0.65 -31.64 -6.42
N ARG A 799 -0.49 -32.29 -6.18
CA ARG A 799 -1.29 -32.98 -7.19
C ARG A 799 -2.68 -32.34 -7.27
N ASP A 800 -3.13 -31.99 -8.47
CA ASP A 800 -4.52 -31.55 -8.69
C ASP A 800 -5.49 -32.75 -8.83
N LYS A 801 -6.80 -32.49 -8.85
CA LYS A 801 -7.83 -33.53 -9.05
C LYS A 801 -7.73 -34.30 -10.39
N TYR A 802 -6.99 -33.78 -11.37
CA TYR A 802 -6.77 -34.42 -12.67
C TYR A 802 -5.48 -35.26 -12.70
N GLY A 803 -4.66 -35.19 -11.65
CA GLY A 803 -3.40 -35.92 -11.51
C GLY A 803 -2.16 -35.15 -11.97
N HIS A 804 -2.28 -33.88 -12.41
CA HIS A 804 -1.13 -33.06 -12.77
C HIS A 804 -0.26 -32.77 -11.55
N ILE A 805 1.06 -32.68 -11.76
CA ILE A 805 2.04 -32.52 -10.69
C ILE A 805 2.73 -31.16 -10.78
N THR A 806 2.51 -30.33 -9.76
CA THR A 806 3.19 -29.04 -9.59
C THR A 806 4.29 -29.19 -8.53
N LYS A 807 5.51 -28.75 -8.85
CA LYS A 807 6.64 -28.69 -7.91
C LYS A 807 6.80 -27.26 -7.40
N ILE A 808 6.97 -27.10 -6.10
CA ILE A 808 7.10 -25.78 -5.45
C ILE A 808 8.37 -25.80 -4.59
N ASN A 809 9.19 -24.75 -4.66
CA ASN A 809 10.23 -24.49 -3.66
C ASN A 809 9.78 -23.26 -2.84
N ALA A 810 9.86 -23.33 -1.51
CA ALA A 810 9.46 -22.23 -0.63
C ALA A 810 10.52 -21.94 0.44
N LYS A 811 10.73 -20.66 0.80
CA LYS A 811 11.56 -20.29 1.96
C LYS A 811 10.91 -20.72 3.29
N ARG A 812 9.58 -20.67 3.36
CA ARG A 812 8.75 -21.08 4.51
C ARG A 812 7.53 -21.89 4.05
N LEU A 813 7.09 -22.82 4.90
CA LEU A 813 5.82 -23.55 4.76
C LEU A 813 4.91 -23.13 5.92
N LEU A 814 3.71 -22.63 5.62
CA LEU A 814 2.67 -22.32 6.60
C LEU A 814 1.55 -23.35 6.48
N ILE A 815 1.35 -24.17 7.50
CA ILE A 815 0.30 -25.19 7.56
C ILE A 815 -0.89 -24.63 8.35
N THR A 816 -2.07 -24.60 7.72
CA THR A 816 -3.30 -24.04 8.31
C THR A 816 -4.46 -25.04 8.42
N ILE A 817 -4.27 -26.25 7.88
CA ILE A 817 -5.20 -27.37 8.02
C ILE A 817 -5.16 -27.98 9.42
N GLY A 818 -6.28 -28.56 9.87
CA GLY A 818 -6.37 -29.25 11.16
C GLY A 818 -5.33 -30.37 11.27
N PRO A 819 -4.51 -30.44 12.33
CA PRO A 819 -3.38 -31.38 12.39
C PRO A 819 -3.75 -32.86 12.21
N GLU A 820 -4.97 -33.24 12.57
CA GLU A 820 -5.53 -34.58 12.35
C GLU A 820 -5.71 -34.97 10.87
N THR A 821 -5.64 -34.01 9.94
CA THR A 821 -5.72 -34.24 8.49
C THR A 821 -4.34 -34.31 7.81
N ILE A 822 -3.25 -34.02 8.55
CA ILE A 822 -1.89 -34.04 8.03
C ILE A 822 -1.39 -35.49 7.97
N ASN A 823 -1.21 -36.05 6.76
CA ASN A 823 -0.54 -37.35 6.61
C ASN A 823 0.95 -37.22 7.03
N PRO A 824 1.42 -37.98 8.05
CA PRO A 824 2.81 -37.87 8.52
C PRO A 824 3.87 -38.15 7.45
N LYS A 825 3.56 -38.99 6.47
CA LYS A 825 4.48 -39.33 5.36
C LYS A 825 4.58 -38.22 4.33
N ASP A 826 3.43 -37.68 3.90
CA ASP A 826 3.37 -36.71 2.81
C ASP A 826 3.93 -35.34 3.24
N PHE A 827 3.88 -35.05 4.54
CA PHE A 827 4.44 -33.82 5.14
C PHE A 827 5.81 -34.00 5.79
N ASP A 828 6.42 -35.21 5.73
CA ASP A 828 7.75 -35.45 6.31
C ASP A 828 7.77 -35.04 7.81
N LEU A 829 6.80 -35.52 8.59
CA LEU A 829 6.65 -35.19 10.02
C LEU A 829 7.66 -35.95 10.88
N SER A 830 8.20 -35.25 11.89
CA SER A 830 8.99 -35.80 12.98
C SER A 830 8.11 -36.47 14.04
N SER A 831 8.72 -37.28 14.90
CA SER A 831 8.03 -37.95 16.01
C SER A 831 7.40 -36.97 17.01
N GLU A 832 8.04 -35.82 17.28
CA GLU A 832 7.50 -34.79 18.19
C GLU A 832 6.28 -34.10 17.58
N GLU A 833 6.30 -33.77 16.28
CA GLU A 833 5.15 -33.22 15.57
C GLU A 833 3.97 -34.21 15.62
N VAL A 834 4.20 -35.50 15.35
CA VAL A 834 3.17 -36.54 15.43
C VAL A 834 2.63 -36.69 16.86
N GLU A 835 3.47 -36.73 17.90
CA GLU A 835 3.01 -36.86 19.28
C GLU A 835 2.16 -35.65 19.71
N VAL A 836 2.58 -34.44 19.36
CA VAL A 836 1.83 -33.22 19.66
C VAL A 836 0.50 -33.19 18.91
N PHE A 837 0.48 -33.46 17.60
CA PHE A 837 -0.74 -33.38 16.79
C PHE A 837 -1.78 -34.45 17.15
N HIS A 838 -1.34 -35.65 17.56
CA HIS A 838 -2.21 -36.72 18.03
C HIS A 838 -2.60 -36.60 19.52
N SER A 839 -2.14 -35.57 20.25
CA SER A 839 -2.44 -35.39 21.68
C SER A 839 -3.87 -34.94 21.97
N ALA A 840 -4.57 -34.32 21.00
CA ALA A 840 -5.88 -33.74 21.20
C ALA A 840 -7.02 -34.77 21.03
N ALA A 841 -7.97 -34.75 21.96
CA ALA A 841 -9.26 -35.41 21.81
C ALA A 841 -10.31 -34.41 21.26
N GLY A 842 -11.40 -34.92 20.68
CA GLY A 842 -12.46 -34.07 20.14
C GLY A 842 -13.56 -34.88 19.47
N ASN A 843 -14.75 -34.27 19.38
CA ASN A 843 -15.88 -34.79 18.62
C ASN A 843 -15.79 -34.29 17.18
N ARG A 844 -16.37 -35.02 16.23
CA ARG A 844 -16.47 -34.60 14.83
C ARG A 844 -17.81 -33.88 14.60
N TYR A 845 -17.76 -32.82 13.81
CA TYR A 845 -18.90 -31.95 13.54
C TYR A 845 -19.30 -32.06 12.07
N PHE A 846 -20.57 -32.26 11.81
CA PHE A 846 -21.16 -32.18 10.46
C PHE A 846 -22.30 -31.17 10.46
N THR A 847 -22.38 -30.34 9.41
CA THR A 847 -23.40 -29.28 9.31
C THR A 847 -23.78 -29.02 7.86
N GLY A 848 -25.03 -28.59 7.63
CA GLY A 848 -25.55 -28.36 6.29
C GLY A 848 -26.96 -27.82 6.26
N ILE A 849 -27.44 -27.50 5.06
CA ILE A 849 -28.83 -27.10 4.82
C ILE A 849 -29.66 -28.33 4.45
N VAL A 850 -30.76 -28.53 5.16
CA VAL A 850 -31.73 -29.59 4.93
C VAL A 850 -33.14 -29.05 4.72
N SER A 851 -34.00 -29.82 4.05
CA SER A 851 -35.42 -29.55 3.88
C SER A 851 -36.22 -30.85 3.95
N HIS A 852 -37.43 -30.80 4.48
CA HIS A 852 -38.37 -31.93 4.54
C HIS A 852 -39.80 -31.41 4.58
N PRO A 853 -40.77 -32.01 3.86
CA PRO A 853 -42.15 -31.51 3.80
C PRO A 853 -42.87 -31.43 5.16
N SER A 854 -42.52 -32.30 6.11
CA SER A 854 -43.12 -32.30 7.46
C SER A 854 -42.43 -31.37 8.45
N LEU A 855 -41.24 -30.83 8.16
CA LEU A 855 -40.57 -29.94 9.12
C LEU A 855 -41.29 -28.56 9.15
N PRO A 856 -41.87 -28.14 10.29
CA PRO A 856 -42.60 -26.89 10.41
C PRO A 856 -41.63 -25.69 10.39
N ALA A 857 -42.10 -24.53 9.91
CA ALA A 857 -41.32 -23.28 9.80
C ALA A 857 -40.99 -22.63 11.17
N ALA A 858 -40.32 -23.40 12.02
CA ALA A 858 -39.93 -23.16 13.39
C ALA A 858 -38.54 -23.79 13.63
N GLY A 859 -37.77 -23.28 14.58
CA GLY A 859 -36.54 -23.93 15.02
C GLY A 859 -36.85 -25.12 15.95
N ILE A 860 -36.27 -26.29 15.70
CA ILE A 860 -36.34 -27.43 16.62
C ILE A 860 -35.00 -27.55 17.33
N THR A 861 -34.99 -27.42 18.66
CA THR A 861 -33.76 -27.49 19.49
C THR A 861 -33.77 -28.78 20.30
N ASN A 862 -32.67 -29.53 20.25
CA ASN A 862 -32.54 -30.75 21.05
C ASN A 862 -32.36 -30.39 22.53
N VAL A 863 -33.29 -30.84 23.38
CA VAL A 863 -33.29 -30.61 24.82
C VAL A 863 -33.59 -31.93 25.52
N VAL A 864 -32.73 -32.34 26.44
CA VAL A 864 -32.93 -33.55 27.23
C VAL A 864 -33.94 -33.33 28.37
N PRO A 865 -34.74 -34.32 28.79
CA PRO A 865 -35.67 -34.22 29.91
C PRO A 865 -35.01 -33.80 31.24
N ALA A 866 -33.71 -34.03 31.41
CA ALA A 866 -32.94 -33.58 32.55
C ALA A 866 -32.78 -32.04 32.65
N ALA A 867 -33.13 -31.27 31.60
CA ALA A 867 -33.12 -29.80 31.58
C ALA A 867 -34.40 -29.17 32.15
N ILE A 868 -35.46 -29.96 32.40
CA ILE A 868 -36.71 -29.52 33.05
C ILE A 868 -36.38 -28.93 34.45
N ASN A 869 -37.23 -28.02 34.94
CA ASN A 869 -37.02 -27.27 36.19
C ASN A 869 -35.76 -26.38 36.16
N THR A 870 -35.53 -25.66 35.06
CA THR A 870 -34.45 -24.66 34.89
C THR A 870 -33.02 -25.20 35.05
N ASN A 871 -32.80 -26.49 34.79
CA ASN A 871 -31.46 -27.08 34.83
C ASN A 871 -30.68 -26.79 33.54
N TYR A 872 -30.15 -25.57 33.43
CA TYR A 872 -29.40 -25.08 32.28
C TYR A 872 -28.05 -25.79 32.01
N LEU A 873 -27.68 -26.81 32.79
CA LEU A 873 -26.44 -27.56 32.64
C LEU A 873 -26.63 -28.98 32.07
N ALA A 874 -27.85 -29.35 31.65
CA ALA A 874 -28.14 -30.66 31.07
C ALA A 874 -28.15 -30.63 29.53
N TYR A 875 -27.31 -31.46 28.90
CA TYR A 875 -27.13 -31.53 27.45
C TYR A 875 -27.14 -32.98 26.95
N PRO A 876 -27.47 -33.24 25.67
CA PRO A 876 -27.42 -34.58 25.09
C PRO A 876 -26.01 -35.17 25.06
N THR A 877 -25.90 -36.50 25.14
CA THR A 877 -24.62 -37.22 25.07
C THR A 877 -24.29 -37.58 23.62
N VAL A 878 -23.02 -37.46 23.23
CA VAL A 878 -22.54 -37.76 21.86
C VAL A 878 -22.72 -39.26 21.55
N PRO A 879 -23.26 -39.65 20.36
CA PRO A 879 -23.67 -38.83 19.23
C PRO A 879 -25.06 -38.18 19.38
N PHE A 880 -25.19 -36.92 18.95
CA PHE A 880 -26.48 -36.22 18.89
C PHE A 880 -26.59 -35.29 17.67
N GLN A 881 -27.82 -35.04 17.23
CA GLN A 881 -28.15 -33.83 16.47
C GLN A 881 -28.45 -32.69 17.46
N ALA A 882 -27.92 -31.49 17.23
CA ALA A 882 -28.09 -30.35 18.13
C ALA A 882 -29.42 -29.60 17.90
N TYR A 883 -29.79 -29.41 16.63
CA TYR A 883 -31.00 -28.68 16.23
C TYR A 883 -31.35 -28.89 14.75
N PHE A 884 -32.57 -28.51 14.38
CA PHE A 884 -32.94 -27.98 13.06
C PHE A 884 -33.16 -26.47 13.21
N GLN A 885 -32.13 -25.66 12.98
CA GLN A 885 -32.22 -24.19 13.09
C GLN A 885 -32.84 -23.64 11.80
N TYR A 886 -34.08 -23.16 11.85
CA TYR A 886 -34.76 -22.57 10.69
C TYR A 886 -33.98 -21.37 10.13
N LYS A 887 -33.74 -21.35 8.82
CA LYS A 887 -33.01 -20.28 8.11
C LYS A 887 -33.91 -19.44 7.21
N GLY A 888 -35.22 -19.67 7.22
CA GLY A 888 -36.19 -19.03 6.33
C GLY A 888 -36.73 -19.97 5.24
N ASN A 889 -37.48 -19.40 4.30
CA ASN A 889 -38.01 -20.12 3.14
C ASN A 889 -37.13 -19.89 1.91
N SER A 890 -36.69 -20.99 1.30
CA SER A 890 -36.17 -21.03 -0.08
C SER A 890 -37.32 -20.96 -1.10
N SER A 891 -36.98 -20.88 -2.39
CA SER A 891 -37.89 -21.10 -3.53
C SER A 891 -38.69 -22.41 -3.47
N THR A 892 -38.23 -23.39 -2.69
CA THR A 892 -38.85 -24.71 -2.51
C THR A 892 -39.55 -24.89 -1.15
N GLY A 893 -39.60 -23.83 -0.33
CA GLY A 893 -40.18 -23.88 1.02
C GLY A 893 -39.14 -23.84 2.15
N PRO A 894 -39.54 -24.19 3.38
CA PRO A 894 -38.71 -24.11 4.59
C PRO A 894 -37.38 -24.87 4.50
N ILE A 895 -36.32 -24.23 5.00
CA ILE A 895 -34.98 -24.84 5.10
C ILE A 895 -34.35 -24.59 6.47
N TYR A 896 -33.53 -25.55 6.89
CA TYR A 896 -32.95 -25.60 8.23
C TYR A 896 -31.45 -25.87 8.14
N ARG A 897 -30.67 -25.24 9.02
CA ARG A 897 -29.32 -25.72 9.33
C ARG A 897 -29.47 -26.90 10.28
N ALA A 898 -29.06 -28.09 9.84
CA ALA A 898 -28.87 -29.24 10.71
C ALA A 898 -27.40 -29.31 11.14
N LEU A 899 -27.15 -29.63 12.41
CA LEU A 899 -25.80 -29.81 12.95
C LEU A 899 -25.76 -31.08 13.81
N ALA A 900 -24.83 -31.98 13.51
CA ALA A 900 -24.58 -33.22 14.23
C ALA A 900 -23.19 -33.21 14.89
N VAL A 901 -23.12 -33.70 16.12
CA VAL A 901 -21.89 -33.86 16.91
C VAL A 901 -21.75 -35.34 17.22
N VAL A 902 -20.69 -35.96 16.71
CA VAL A 902 -20.53 -37.42 16.68
C VAL A 902 -19.11 -37.84 17.09
N PRO A 903 -18.87 -39.12 17.43
CA PRO A 903 -17.53 -39.64 17.65
C PRO A 903 -16.59 -39.37 16.47
N ARG A 904 -15.28 -39.25 16.75
CA ARG A 904 -14.25 -38.88 15.76
C ARG A 904 -14.28 -39.72 14.47
N GLU A 905 -14.50 -41.03 14.61
CA GLU A 905 -14.42 -42.00 13.52
C GLU A 905 -15.74 -42.15 12.72
N THR A 906 -16.81 -41.44 13.11
CA THR A 906 -18.12 -41.50 12.43
C THR A 906 -18.04 -40.89 11.02
N SER A 907 -18.65 -41.56 10.04
CA SER A 907 -18.67 -41.09 8.65
C SER A 907 -19.76 -40.04 8.40
N ILE A 908 -19.69 -39.35 7.26
CA ILE A 908 -20.70 -38.36 6.87
C ILE A 908 -22.07 -39.00 6.58
N GLU A 909 -22.12 -40.27 6.14
CA GLU A 909 -23.39 -40.96 5.90
C GLU A 909 -24.03 -41.42 7.22
N ASP A 910 -23.23 -41.93 8.18
CA ASP A 910 -23.73 -42.23 9.53
C ASP A 910 -24.31 -40.97 10.22
N ALA A 911 -23.67 -39.80 10.00
CA ALA A 911 -24.15 -38.52 10.51
C ALA A 911 -25.45 -38.05 9.82
N LYS A 912 -25.65 -38.35 8.53
CA LYS A 912 -26.94 -38.14 7.85
C LYS A 912 -28.01 -39.09 8.39
N ASP A 913 -27.68 -40.34 8.66
CA ASP A 913 -28.60 -41.33 9.21
C ASP A 913 -29.05 -40.99 10.63
N LEU A 914 -28.17 -40.38 11.46
CA LEU A 914 -28.55 -39.80 12.74
C LEU A 914 -29.61 -38.68 12.60
N ILE A 915 -29.48 -37.82 11.57
CA ILE A 915 -30.44 -36.74 11.31
C ILE A 915 -31.76 -37.32 10.75
N ARG A 916 -31.70 -38.30 9.84
CA ARG A 916 -32.90 -39.04 9.36
C ARG A 916 -33.63 -39.72 10.51
N LYS A 917 -32.90 -40.39 11.41
CA LYS A 917 -33.47 -40.99 12.63
C LYS A 917 -34.15 -39.93 13.50
N SER A 918 -33.55 -38.75 13.66
CA SER A 918 -34.16 -37.64 14.41
C SER A 918 -35.47 -37.16 13.77
N VAL A 919 -35.55 -37.11 12.43
CA VAL A 919 -36.83 -36.86 11.70
C VAL A 919 -37.84 -37.99 11.90
N GLN A 920 -37.39 -39.25 11.86
CA GLN A 920 -38.27 -40.41 12.08
C GLN A 920 -38.88 -40.38 13.50
N ASN A 921 -38.06 -40.14 14.51
CA ASN A 921 -38.48 -39.99 15.91
C ASN A 921 -39.56 -38.89 16.05
N LEU A 922 -39.35 -37.72 15.44
CA LEU A 922 -40.31 -36.61 15.42
C LEU A 922 -41.66 -36.99 14.78
N ILE A 923 -41.65 -37.83 13.74
CA ILE A 923 -42.85 -38.35 13.06
C ILE A 923 -43.55 -39.39 13.94
N ASP A 924 -42.80 -40.36 14.48
CA ASP A 924 -43.33 -41.46 15.30
C ASP A 924 -43.94 -40.96 16.63
N ALA A 925 -43.38 -39.88 17.19
CA ALA A 925 -43.93 -39.18 18.36
C ALA A 925 -45.16 -38.32 18.04
N GLY A 926 -45.46 -38.07 16.75
CA GLY A 926 -46.51 -37.13 16.32
C GLY A 926 -46.20 -35.65 16.54
N THR A 927 -44.93 -35.31 16.84
CA THR A 927 -44.46 -33.94 17.07
C THR A 927 -44.41 -33.12 15.77
N ILE A 928 -44.19 -33.77 14.64
CA ILE A 928 -44.34 -33.18 13.29
C ILE A 928 -45.34 -34.00 12.45
N PRO A 929 -45.96 -33.43 11.41
CA PRO A 929 -46.87 -34.15 10.52
C PRO A 929 -46.30 -35.46 9.95
N ALA A 930 -47.18 -36.45 9.77
CA ALA A 930 -46.81 -37.73 9.18
C ALA A 930 -46.10 -37.56 7.82
N GLY A 931 -45.06 -38.35 7.60
CA GLY A 931 -44.22 -38.32 6.40
C GLY A 931 -43.23 -39.48 6.42
N ASN A 932 -42.23 -39.44 5.56
CA ASN A 932 -41.17 -40.45 5.50
C ASN A 932 -39.80 -39.79 5.72
N SER A 933 -39.02 -40.26 6.69
CA SER A 933 -37.71 -39.68 7.03
C SER A 933 -36.66 -39.84 5.92
N THR A 934 -36.85 -40.78 4.97
CA THR A 934 -35.96 -40.89 3.80
C THR A 934 -36.11 -39.74 2.82
N ASP A 935 -37.22 -39.00 2.88
CA ASP A 935 -37.51 -37.85 2.01
C ASP A 935 -36.79 -36.57 2.49
N LEU A 936 -35.93 -36.68 3.51
CA LEU A 936 -35.09 -35.59 4.02
C LEU A 936 -34.03 -35.23 2.98
N ASP A 937 -34.20 -34.07 2.37
CA ASP A 937 -33.29 -33.56 1.35
C ASP A 937 -32.14 -32.79 2.00
N PHE A 938 -30.92 -33.30 1.80
CA PHE A 938 -29.68 -32.65 2.16
C PHE A 938 -29.20 -31.75 1.02
N ARG A 939 -29.80 -30.55 0.92
CA ARG A 939 -29.43 -29.49 -0.06
C ARG A 939 -27.93 -29.25 -0.12
N THR A 940 -27.26 -29.32 1.03
CA THR A 940 -25.81 -29.48 1.15
C THR A 940 -25.47 -30.00 2.55
N PHE A 941 -24.37 -30.74 2.71
CA PHE A 941 -23.90 -31.26 4.00
C PHE A 941 -22.38 -31.42 3.97
N SER A 942 -21.68 -30.85 4.95
CA SER A 942 -20.21 -30.79 4.98
C SER A 942 -19.64 -31.31 6.31
N ASP A 943 -18.47 -31.92 6.23
CA ASP A 943 -17.60 -32.25 7.36
C ASP A 943 -16.86 -31.00 7.83
N HIS A 944 -17.05 -30.63 9.11
CA HIS A 944 -16.37 -29.52 9.79
C HIS A 944 -15.28 -30.03 10.75
N GLY A 945 -14.97 -31.34 10.68
CA GLY A 945 -13.85 -31.97 11.36
C GLY A 945 -13.93 -31.84 12.89
N LEU A 946 -12.76 -31.75 13.52
CA LEU A 946 -12.66 -31.47 14.95
C LEU A 946 -12.66 -29.95 15.14
N LEU A 947 -13.83 -29.41 15.50
CA LEU A 947 -13.90 -28.05 16.02
C LEU A 947 -13.20 -28.01 17.39
N TYR A 948 -13.87 -28.38 18.49
CA TYR A 948 -13.31 -28.23 19.83
C TYR A 948 -12.31 -29.35 20.16
N ARG A 949 -11.03 -29.06 19.93
CA ARG A 949 -9.89 -29.85 20.42
C ARG A 949 -9.70 -29.64 21.92
N ARG A 950 -9.65 -30.74 22.65
CA ARG A 950 -9.58 -30.79 24.11
C ARG A 950 -8.36 -31.57 24.58
N TRP A 951 -7.86 -31.19 25.74
CA TRP A 951 -6.75 -31.87 26.40
C TRP A 951 -7.11 -32.14 27.86
N SER A 952 -6.67 -33.29 28.38
CA SER A 952 -6.81 -33.59 29.80
C SER A 952 -6.06 -32.56 30.66
N VAL A 953 -6.55 -32.37 31.90
CA VAL A 953 -5.88 -31.56 32.94
C VAL A 953 -4.39 -31.88 33.05
N ASP A 954 -4.06 -33.17 32.93
CA ASP A 954 -2.71 -33.71 32.96
C ASP A 954 -1.85 -33.26 31.76
N GLN A 955 -2.40 -33.23 30.54
CA GLN A 955 -1.69 -32.72 29.35
C GLN A 955 -1.50 -31.20 29.41
N LEU A 956 -2.49 -30.46 29.93
CA LEU A 956 -2.39 -29.02 30.17
C LEU A 956 -1.27 -28.72 31.19
N ARG A 957 -1.24 -29.43 32.32
CA ARG A 957 -0.17 -29.33 33.33
C ARG A 957 1.20 -29.75 32.78
N ARG A 958 1.28 -30.79 31.95
CA ARG A 958 2.51 -31.19 31.23
C ARG A 958 2.92 -30.21 30.13
N GLY A 959 2.17 -29.13 29.90
CA GLY A 959 2.57 -27.99 29.08
C GLY A 959 2.37 -28.18 27.58
N ILE A 960 1.29 -28.85 27.16
CA ILE A 960 1.04 -29.19 25.75
C ILE A 960 1.09 -27.97 24.80
N PHE A 961 0.51 -26.82 25.16
CA PHE A 961 0.61 -25.62 24.31
C PHE A 961 2.06 -25.15 24.14
N ALA A 962 2.90 -25.30 25.16
CA ALA A 962 4.29 -24.89 25.08
C ALA A 962 5.15 -25.89 24.27
N ARG A 963 4.77 -27.19 24.19
CA ARG A 963 5.33 -28.13 23.21
C ARG A 963 4.91 -27.73 21.79
N ALA A 964 3.62 -27.45 21.58
CA ALA A 964 3.09 -27.00 20.28
C ALA A 964 3.75 -25.71 19.77
N ASN A 965 3.96 -24.74 20.65
CA ASN A 965 4.65 -23.49 20.31
C ASN A 965 6.15 -23.70 20.02
N ALA A 966 6.79 -24.74 20.57
CA ALA A 966 8.17 -25.08 20.26
C ALA A 966 8.37 -25.67 18.84
N LEU A 967 7.28 -26.05 18.15
CA LEU A 967 7.33 -26.51 16.76
C LEU A 967 7.46 -25.36 15.74
N GLN A 968 7.13 -24.13 16.14
CA GLN A 968 7.15 -22.97 15.24
C GLN A 968 8.56 -22.69 14.71
N GLY A 969 8.68 -22.54 13.39
CA GLY A 969 9.95 -22.33 12.69
C GLY A 969 10.79 -23.58 12.47
N GLN A 970 10.45 -24.73 13.06
CA GLN A 970 11.23 -25.95 12.86
C GLN A 970 11.23 -26.37 11.39
N ARG A 971 12.42 -26.61 10.83
CA ARG A 971 12.61 -27.05 9.44
C ARG A 971 11.90 -26.12 8.43
N SER A 972 11.96 -24.81 8.68
CA SER A 972 11.26 -23.76 7.91
C SER A 972 9.73 -23.90 7.86
N THR A 973 9.13 -24.59 8.83
CA THR A 973 7.68 -24.83 8.91
C THR A 973 7.06 -24.06 10.06
N TRP A 974 5.90 -23.50 9.80
CA TRP A 974 5.08 -22.75 10.75
C TRP A 974 3.65 -23.28 10.69
N TYR A 975 2.94 -23.14 11.79
CA TYR A 975 1.60 -23.72 11.96
C TYR A 975 0.65 -22.68 12.54
N THR A 976 -0.58 -22.66 12.06
CA THR A 976 -1.68 -21.87 12.64
C THR A 976 -2.98 -22.69 12.56
N GLY A 977 -4.11 -22.10 12.96
CA GLY A 977 -5.40 -22.77 12.98
C GLY A 977 -5.83 -23.21 14.38
N ALA A 978 -6.93 -23.97 14.44
CA ALA A 978 -7.68 -24.32 15.65
C ALA A 978 -7.01 -25.36 16.58
N PHE A 979 -5.68 -25.45 16.52
CA PHE A 979 -4.84 -26.16 17.47
C PHE A 979 -4.06 -25.16 18.36
N TRP A 980 -3.67 -24.01 17.81
CA TRP A 980 -3.06 -22.89 18.56
C TRP A 980 -4.11 -21.92 19.12
N MET A 981 -5.32 -21.94 18.57
CA MET A 981 -6.49 -21.17 19.01
C MET A 981 -7.77 -22.02 18.91
N ASN A 982 -8.93 -21.42 19.07
CA ASN A 982 -10.26 -21.96 18.83
C ASN A 982 -10.63 -22.02 17.33
N ASN A 983 -11.93 -22.21 17.01
CA ASN A 983 -12.47 -22.16 15.64
C ASN A 983 -13.27 -20.87 15.36
N ASP A 984 -13.24 -19.89 16.26
CA ASP A 984 -13.75 -18.56 15.94
C ASP A 984 -12.87 -18.01 14.81
N CYS A 985 -13.51 -17.76 13.66
CA CYS A 985 -12.81 -17.39 12.43
C CYS A 985 -11.95 -16.14 12.60
N VAL A 986 -12.35 -15.21 13.48
CA VAL A 986 -11.63 -13.96 13.73
C VAL A 986 -10.51 -14.14 14.76
N MET A 987 -10.71 -14.96 15.79
CA MET A 987 -9.61 -15.33 16.70
C MET A 987 -8.53 -16.13 15.96
N LEU A 988 -8.92 -16.95 14.98
CA LEU A 988 -8.01 -17.61 14.05
C LEU A 988 -7.19 -16.60 13.23
N TRP A 989 -7.78 -15.51 12.75
CA TRP A 989 -7.05 -14.42 12.06
C TRP A 989 -6.07 -13.71 12.99
N ASN A 990 -6.50 -13.36 14.20
CA ASN A 990 -5.66 -12.71 15.22
C ASN A 990 -4.41 -13.57 15.56
N THR A 991 -4.64 -14.86 15.80
CA THR A 991 -3.59 -15.87 16.03
C THR A 991 -2.64 -15.97 14.84
N THR A 992 -3.21 -15.97 13.63
CA THR A 992 -2.44 -16.09 12.39
C THR A 992 -1.56 -14.87 12.18
N ASN A 993 -2.06 -13.64 12.38
CA ASN A 993 -1.26 -12.43 12.23
C ASN A 993 -0.02 -12.45 13.14
N ALA A 994 -0.19 -12.76 14.43
CA ALA A 994 0.93 -12.88 15.37
C ALA A 994 1.97 -13.95 14.97
N ILE A 995 1.54 -15.01 14.27
CA ILE A 995 2.42 -16.07 13.76
C ILE A 995 3.12 -15.63 12.46
N LEU A 996 2.49 -14.83 11.60
CA LEU A 996 3.14 -14.23 10.43
C LEU A 996 4.25 -13.27 10.84
N GLU A 997 4.01 -12.39 11.81
CA GLU A 997 5.00 -11.44 12.34
C GLU A 997 6.28 -12.14 12.84
N GLU A 998 6.15 -13.30 13.50
CA GLU A 998 7.29 -14.12 13.91
C GLU A 998 7.93 -14.87 12.74
N MET A 999 7.13 -15.43 11.82
CA MET A 999 7.61 -16.20 10.66
C MET A 999 8.47 -15.40 9.69
N LEU A 1000 8.16 -14.11 9.54
CA LEU A 1000 8.73 -13.23 8.52
C LEU A 1000 10.02 -12.51 8.94
N LYS A 1001 10.44 -12.59 10.21
CA LYS A 1001 11.65 -11.90 10.72
C LYS A 1001 12.95 -12.23 9.96
N ASP A 1002 12.97 -13.37 9.28
CA ASP A 1002 14.15 -13.96 8.66
C ASP A 1002 14.06 -14.08 7.10
N ILE A 1003 13.02 -13.54 6.43
CA ILE A 1003 12.80 -13.69 4.96
C ILE A 1003 12.20 -12.47 4.26
#